data_AF-A0A951X209-F1
#
_entry.id   AF-A0A951X209-F1
#
_cell.length_a   1.000
_cell.length_b   1.000
_cell.length_c   1.000
_cell.angle_alpha   90.00
_cell.angle_beta   90.00
_cell.angle_gamma   90.00
#
_symmetry.space_group_name_H-M   'P 1'
#
loop_
_entity.id
_entity.type
_entity.pdbx_description
1 polymer ?
#
loop_
_entity_poly.entity_id
_entity_poly.type
_entity_poly.pdbx_seq_one_letter_code
_entity_poly.pdbx_strand_id
1 'polypeptide(L)'
;MHWIERVASSRAQSGRRPALGLTACLGAVILLLAGARGAFAAGVVTDCTQPGPGPGTLLSALKDGGLIAFACSGTIPIPEQIGINYDTVLDATGYHVELQGDGDNRLFDVGIPDSQGTVKFEIRHLVLTNGNGGDSGGGAITNYGDTTIIQSAVLSNTARYGGAIDHRKGTLLIVNSILAGNSATGIDDGGGGAIDQFNNDNAQTIIVHSALVGNVAPNVDGRDGLWLERGTAKLINSILDRNGAAGKTSANCVVERAPGAIQQPTLEIIGANLSSDGSCPGLAPVDPKLGPLGRYRSLTPTYALPPDSPAIDAVAPGLCSAGVDQRGLVRPLDGNLDGEARCDAGPYEYGTRFLVRATNTNGLAGYWRMDGSNGGAIVDSSGNGRTATIAGEATFTTTHPVLHFDAPYALQLSGVGQYAEVPGAMAPAGATGLTLAAWVRLESSDTDQTILGNAAAWPAGPGYYLGISQGQLTGAVWDTTGTPYMIAAGTVPTSTWAHVAFTWQVNGTMATYVNGRQVNLPQATGANPIAVSPAPLRMGAAPWDPAQNTLRGVLDEVRIYEQVLTADQIVALAGGRGCVSGGGAWTDAMPDLQCALVETAPGGEVWIAAGRYTPTGSSVRTATFRIGEGLSIYGGFEGTETAVTQRDVHAHHTVLSGDIDFNDQVDADGVLWRAEAIAGTNAYHVVTLAGGQMGITLDGVTITGGRADGPTGANCDMDCGGGIWVEGDRVVLRNLELLGNHANSKGGGLYQVSGVTSLVDGLFGGNQANHGGALYTELGELTLVNVALSGNRAGAEGGGLYLASGTPRLTNLSAGGNLAGNRGGALYIDAGGPVIANSVFGNNTAPTGPQVHVNGGAGASIDHTLVQDGCPAGAACSSLLSGDPLFAMTTTVPATRTALLLQPASPAIDMGDNNATLGSALPGGTIASIAEDLAGRPRVLAARMPGPIIDLGAYEAANQPPVFTSSPLTSTTATATYSYTFSVIDPNQPEVTNLPVTVKQAPEWLKLVTPAAGVFQLIGTPVREQAGDWPVVIEVTDPLGATTRQEFVVTVLKRIDLYYLPLVRR
;
A
#
# COMPACT_ATOMS: atom_id res chain seq x y z
N MET A 1 39.86 -40.31 -22.20
CA MET A 1 39.78 -40.94 -23.54
C MET A 1 39.22 -39.92 -24.53
N HIS A 2 40.00 -39.61 -25.58
CA HIS A 2 39.73 -38.94 -26.88
C HIS A 2 38.63 -37.84 -27.00
N TRP A 3 38.96 -36.55 -27.31
CA TRP A 3 39.27 -35.91 -28.63
C TRP A 3 38.02 -35.82 -29.58
N ILE A 4 37.68 -34.78 -30.38
CA ILE A 4 38.07 -33.36 -30.60
C ILE A 4 37.12 -32.74 -31.70
N GLU A 5 37.05 -31.40 -31.80
CA GLU A 5 36.71 -30.50 -32.97
C GLU A 5 35.29 -30.36 -33.59
N ARG A 6 34.80 -29.11 -33.75
CA ARG A 6 35.04 -28.23 -34.94
C ARG A 6 34.51 -26.79 -34.77
N VAL A 7 35.35 -25.84 -35.21
CA VAL A 7 35.05 -24.43 -35.50
C VAL A 7 34.72 -24.31 -37.00
N ALA A 8 33.77 -23.45 -37.38
CA ALA A 8 33.66 -22.93 -38.74
C ALA A 8 33.30 -21.44 -38.73
N SER A 9 34.20 -20.66 -39.34
CA SER A 9 34.16 -19.22 -39.60
C SER A 9 33.29 -18.86 -40.82
N SER A 10 32.69 -17.66 -40.83
CA SER A 10 32.60 -16.89 -42.07
C SER A 10 32.70 -15.37 -41.83
N ARG A 11 33.54 -14.71 -42.61
CA ARG A 11 33.78 -13.27 -42.73
C ARG A 11 33.33 -12.84 -44.14
N ALA A 12 32.60 -11.73 -44.26
CA ALA A 12 32.60 -10.80 -45.42
C ALA A 12 31.91 -9.49 -44.96
N GLN A 13 32.64 -8.37 -44.76
CA GLN A 13 32.83 -7.23 -45.69
C GLN A 13 31.52 -6.61 -46.22
N SER A 14 31.26 -5.30 -46.31
CA SER A 14 31.87 -4.03 -45.87
C SER A 14 30.96 -2.90 -46.44
N GLY A 15 30.69 -1.80 -45.72
CA GLY A 15 29.95 -0.65 -46.27
C GLY A 15 29.83 0.56 -45.33
N ARG A 16 30.60 1.62 -45.60
CA ARG A 16 30.95 2.83 -44.82
C ARG A 16 29.83 3.76 -44.28
N ARG A 17 29.98 4.13 -42.97
CA ARG A 17 30.00 5.47 -42.28
C ARG A 17 28.74 6.39 -42.23
N PRO A 18 28.62 7.33 -41.25
CA PRO A 18 29.12 7.36 -39.85
C PRO A 18 28.07 7.89 -38.82
N ALA A 19 28.47 7.89 -37.52
CA ALA A 19 27.97 8.69 -36.39
C ALA A 19 27.07 7.98 -35.35
N LEU A 20 27.38 8.33 -34.08
CA LEU A 20 26.80 7.93 -32.79
C LEU A 20 27.18 6.54 -32.23
N GLY A 21 27.77 6.56 -31.03
CA GLY A 21 28.12 5.36 -30.28
C GLY A 21 28.90 5.71 -29.01
N LEU A 22 28.27 6.40 -28.07
CA LEU A 22 28.74 6.55 -26.69
C LEU A 22 27.55 6.31 -25.76
N THR A 23 27.01 5.09 -25.80
CA THR A 23 25.93 4.60 -24.93
C THR A 23 25.97 3.07 -24.92
N ALA A 24 26.86 2.50 -24.12
CA ALA A 24 26.84 1.08 -23.76
C ALA A 24 27.61 0.82 -22.44
N CYS A 25 27.31 1.59 -21.40
CA CYS A 25 27.66 1.28 -20.01
C CYS A 25 26.56 1.91 -19.14
N LEU A 26 25.48 1.17 -18.86
CA LEU A 26 24.65 1.30 -17.65
C LEU A 26 23.45 0.32 -17.62
N GLY A 27 23.27 -0.57 -18.60
CA GLY A 27 22.13 -1.50 -18.66
C GLY A 27 22.40 -2.93 -18.16
N ALA A 28 23.49 -3.20 -17.43
CA ALA A 28 23.92 -4.58 -17.12
C ALA A 28 24.22 -4.86 -15.63
N VAL A 29 23.72 -4.05 -14.69
CA VAL A 29 23.98 -4.27 -13.25
C VAL A 29 22.78 -4.90 -12.51
N ILE A 30 21.61 -5.08 -13.14
CA ILE A 30 20.43 -5.73 -12.50
C ILE A 30 20.13 -7.15 -13.03
N LEU A 31 20.91 -7.69 -13.98
CA LEU A 31 20.67 -9.04 -14.54
C LEU A 31 21.90 -9.96 -14.56
N LEU A 32 22.59 -10.07 -13.42
CA LEU A 32 23.68 -11.04 -13.20
C LEU A 32 23.49 -12.00 -12.01
N LEU A 33 22.26 -12.14 -11.47
CA LEU A 33 21.98 -13.04 -10.34
C LEU A 33 21.20 -14.32 -10.66
N ALA A 34 20.92 -14.62 -11.94
CA ALA A 34 20.33 -15.91 -12.35
C ALA A 34 21.35 -16.84 -13.03
N GLY A 35 22.54 -16.99 -12.45
CA GLY A 35 23.50 -18.03 -12.82
C GLY A 35 23.32 -19.24 -11.92
N ALA A 36 22.72 -20.31 -12.46
CA ALA A 36 22.61 -21.68 -11.93
C ALA A 36 23.12 -21.89 -10.48
N ARG A 37 22.24 -21.74 -9.48
CA ARG A 37 22.55 -22.08 -8.08
C ARG A 37 22.42 -23.60 -7.88
N GLY A 38 23.49 -24.24 -7.42
CA GLY A 38 23.36 -25.51 -6.70
C GLY A 38 22.52 -25.27 -5.44
N ALA A 39 21.51 -26.11 -5.21
CA ALA A 39 20.62 -25.98 -4.06
C ALA A 39 21.40 -26.18 -2.75
N PHE A 40 21.62 -25.10 -2.00
CA PHE A 40 21.98 -25.15 -0.58
C PHE A 40 20.69 -25.09 0.25
N ALA A 41 20.70 -25.72 1.43
CA ALA A 41 19.54 -25.78 2.32
C ALA A 41 19.13 -24.37 2.78
N ALA A 42 17.82 -24.07 2.78
CA ALA A 42 17.28 -22.81 3.30
C ALA A 42 17.01 -22.93 4.81
N GLY A 43 17.48 -21.97 5.61
CA GLY A 43 17.19 -21.85 7.03
C GLY A 43 16.08 -20.84 7.29
N VAL A 44 15.29 -21.05 8.36
CA VAL A 44 14.27 -20.08 8.81
C VAL A 44 14.50 -19.75 10.27
N VAL A 45 14.57 -18.46 10.60
CA VAL A 45 14.65 -17.95 11.97
C VAL A 45 13.23 -17.64 12.44
N THR A 46 12.75 -18.38 13.43
CA THR A 46 11.41 -18.20 14.03
C THR A 46 11.48 -17.62 15.44
N ASP A 47 12.68 -17.53 16.03
CA ASP A 47 12.91 -16.89 17.32
C ASP A 47 13.91 -15.74 17.16
N CYS A 48 13.39 -14.52 17.27
CA CYS A 48 14.14 -13.27 17.12
C CYS A 48 14.49 -12.62 18.47
N THR A 49 14.48 -13.40 19.56
CA THR A 49 14.77 -12.90 20.92
C THR A 49 16.12 -13.37 21.47
N GLN A 50 16.72 -14.37 20.83
CA GLN A 50 17.99 -14.96 21.28
C GLN A 50 18.80 -15.50 20.09
N PRO A 51 20.15 -15.52 20.18
CA PRO A 51 21.00 -15.96 19.08
C PRO A 51 21.04 -17.49 18.93
N GLY A 52 20.86 -18.25 20.01
CA GLY A 52 20.98 -19.71 20.07
C GLY A 52 21.93 -20.18 21.19
N PRO A 53 22.16 -21.50 21.35
CA PRO A 53 21.64 -22.61 20.53
C PRO A 53 20.20 -22.98 20.91
N GLY A 54 19.34 -23.14 19.90
CA GLY A 54 17.96 -23.60 20.05
C GLY A 54 17.28 -23.77 18.69
N PRO A 55 16.22 -24.59 18.56
CA PRO A 55 15.49 -24.71 17.31
C PRO A 55 14.91 -23.35 16.88
N GLY A 56 15.09 -22.98 15.61
CA GLY A 56 14.55 -21.74 15.05
C GLY A 56 15.33 -20.47 15.38
N THR A 57 16.53 -20.59 15.99
CA THR A 57 17.41 -19.46 16.32
C THR A 57 18.39 -19.14 15.18
N LEU A 58 18.92 -17.91 15.14
CA LEU A 58 19.84 -17.45 14.09
C LEU A 58 21.08 -18.35 13.94
N LEU A 59 21.77 -18.69 15.03
CA LEU A 59 22.96 -19.53 14.98
C LEU A 59 22.65 -20.96 14.49
N SER A 60 21.44 -21.46 14.77
CA SER A 60 21.01 -22.78 14.28
C SER A 60 20.76 -22.77 12.76
N ALA A 61 20.21 -21.67 12.24
CA ALA A 61 19.91 -21.52 10.82
C ALA A 61 21.18 -21.29 9.99
N LEU A 62 22.18 -20.59 10.55
CA LEU A 62 23.44 -20.22 9.88
C LEU A 62 24.41 -21.38 9.61
N LYS A 63 24.18 -22.57 10.17
CA LYS A 63 25.17 -23.66 10.29
C LYS A 63 25.85 -24.05 8.96
N ASP A 64 25.12 -24.01 7.85
CA ASP A 64 25.58 -24.44 6.52
C ASP A 64 25.54 -23.32 5.46
N GLY A 65 25.31 -22.06 5.86
CA GLY A 65 25.09 -20.93 4.94
C GLY A 65 23.74 -20.99 4.22
N GLY A 66 23.67 -20.48 2.99
CA GLY A 66 22.46 -20.45 2.16
C GLY A 66 21.56 -19.24 2.41
N LEU A 67 20.28 -19.36 1.99
CA LEU A 67 19.27 -18.34 2.27
C LEU A 67 18.70 -18.58 3.67
N ILE A 68 18.86 -17.60 4.55
CA ILE A 68 18.31 -17.57 5.89
C ILE A 68 17.22 -16.51 5.94
N ALA A 69 15.97 -16.95 5.94
CA ALA A 69 14.81 -16.06 6.02
C ALA A 69 14.37 -15.87 7.47
N PHE A 70 14.01 -14.65 7.85
CA PHE A 70 13.35 -14.40 9.13
C PHE A 70 11.84 -14.63 8.98
N ALA A 71 11.23 -15.15 10.05
CA ALA A 71 9.79 -15.35 10.21
C ALA A 71 9.28 -14.71 11.52
N CYS A 72 10.04 -13.77 12.06
CA CYS A 72 9.77 -13.06 13.30
C CYS A 72 10.37 -11.65 13.24
N SER A 73 9.79 -10.73 14.03
CA SER A 73 10.37 -9.41 14.32
C SER A 73 10.95 -9.43 15.74
N GLY A 74 12.02 -8.67 15.97
CA GLY A 74 12.65 -8.56 17.28
C GLY A 74 14.11 -8.15 17.23
N THR A 75 14.68 -7.95 18.41
CA THR A 75 16.11 -7.67 18.59
C THR A 75 16.80 -8.94 19.07
N ILE A 76 17.74 -9.45 18.27
CA ILE A 76 18.56 -10.61 18.58
C ILE A 76 19.89 -10.10 19.16
N PRO A 77 20.17 -10.34 20.46
CA PRO A 77 21.46 -10.01 21.03
C PRO A 77 22.53 -10.95 20.48
N ILE A 78 23.66 -10.39 20.02
CA ILE A 78 24.82 -11.10 19.48
C ILE A 78 26.00 -10.87 20.44
N PRO A 79 26.15 -11.70 21.49
CA PRO A 79 27.19 -11.54 22.50
C PRO A 79 28.55 -12.07 22.03
N GLU A 80 28.60 -12.76 20.89
CA GLU A 80 29.82 -13.32 20.32
C GLU A 80 29.81 -13.11 18.80
N GLN A 81 30.99 -12.85 18.25
CA GLN A 81 31.17 -12.62 16.82
C GLN A 81 30.75 -13.83 15.98
N ILE A 82 30.00 -13.57 14.91
CA ILE A 82 29.55 -14.59 13.95
C ILE A 82 30.48 -14.63 12.73
N GLY A 83 31.10 -15.79 12.48
CA GLY A 83 31.90 -16.02 11.28
C GLY A 83 31.06 -16.50 10.09
N ILE A 84 31.10 -15.77 8.98
CA ILE A 84 30.47 -16.14 7.71
C ILE A 84 31.51 -16.81 6.81
N ASN A 85 31.51 -18.15 6.83
CA ASN A 85 32.47 -18.98 6.09
C ASN A 85 31.89 -19.61 4.81
N TYR A 86 30.59 -19.49 4.60
CA TYR A 86 29.86 -20.02 3.44
C TYR A 86 29.00 -18.92 2.82
N ASP A 87 28.67 -19.06 1.54
CA ASP A 87 27.77 -18.13 0.85
C ASP A 87 26.45 -18.03 1.62
N THR A 88 26.12 -16.84 2.11
CA THR A 88 25.01 -16.62 3.05
C THR A 88 24.21 -15.39 2.66
N VAL A 89 22.88 -15.52 2.67
CA VAL A 89 21.93 -14.40 2.55
C VAL A 89 21.10 -14.35 3.82
N LEU A 90 21.14 -13.24 4.55
CA LEU A 90 20.22 -12.96 5.65
C LEU A 90 19.11 -12.05 5.14
N ASP A 91 17.89 -12.56 5.09
CA ASP A 91 16.76 -11.86 4.49
C ASP A 91 15.64 -11.63 5.52
N ALA A 92 15.54 -10.40 6.01
CA ALA A 92 14.50 -9.95 6.92
C ALA A 92 13.33 -9.26 6.19
N THR A 93 13.14 -9.52 4.90
CA THR A 93 12.00 -8.96 4.15
C THR A 93 10.68 -9.25 4.84
N GLY A 94 9.90 -8.19 5.11
CA GLY A 94 8.63 -8.23 5.82
C GLY A 94 8.73 -8.27 7.35
N TYR A 95 9.92 -8.25 7.94
CA TYR A 95 10.11 -8.32 9.38
C TYR A 95 11.07 -7.23 9.90
N HIS A 96 10.76 -6.69 11.07
CA HIS A 96 11.68 -5.77 11.77
C HIS A 96 12.67 -6.57 12.59
N VAL A 97 13.87 -6.78 12.04
CA VAL A 97 14.92 -7.54 12.72
C VAL A 97 16.13 -6.65 12.99
N GLU A 98 16.49 -6.57 14.27
CA GLU A 98 17.71 -5.94 14.74
C GLU A 98 18.68 -7.00 15.26
N LEU A 99 19.92 -6.99 14.76
CA LEU A 99 21.02 -7.77 15.33
C LEU A 99 21.88 -6.81 16.15
N GLN A 100 21.80 -6.95 17.46
CA GLN A 100 22.37 -6.02 18.42
C GLN A 100 23.57 -6.65 19.12
N GLY A 101 24.74 -6.05 18.96
CA GLY A 101 25.94 -6.43 19.70
C GLY A 101 25.81 -6.07 21.18
N ASP A 102 26.71 -6.60 21.99
CA ASP A 102 26.80 -6.32 23.44
C ASP A 102 27.60 -5.05 23.76
N GLY A 103 28.19 -4.41 22.75
CA GLY A 103 29.12 -3.28 22.93
C GLY A 103 30.56 -3.71 23.22
N ASP A 104 30.85 -5.01 23.28
CA ASP A 104 32.18 -5.58 23.51
C ASP A 104 32.69 -6.39 22.30
N ASN A 105 31.79 -6.95 21.49
CA ASN A 105 32.10 -7.84 20.37
C ASN A 105 31.57 -7.32 19.02
N ARG A 106 32.31 -7.64 17.96
CA ARG A 106 31.89 -7.40 16.57
C ARG A 106 30.73 -8.33 16.21
N LEU A 107 29.81 -7.89 15.36
CA LEU A 107 28.71 -8.74 14.86
C LEU A 107 29.19 -9.82 13.89
N PHE A 108 29.85 -9.45 12.78
CA PHE A 108 30.19 -10.37 11.69
C PHE A 108 31.64 -10.28 11.22
N ASP A 109 32.21 -11.43 10.88
CA ASP A 109 33.46 -11.55 10.13
C ASP A 109 33.23 -12.40 8.88
N VAL A 110 33.45 -11.78 7.72
CA VAL A 110 33.06 -12.34 6.43
C VAL A 110 34.28 -12.85 5.70
N GLY A 111 34.35 -14.17 5.51
CA GLY A 111 35.45 -14.84 4.84
C GLY A 111 36.69 -15.01 5.73
N ILE A 112 37.74 -15.58 5.13
CA ILE A 112 39.00 -15.90 5.82
C ILE A 112 40.15 -15.10 5.18
N PRO A 113 40.97 -14.37 5.94
CA PRO A 113 42.02 -13.47 5.43
C PRO A 113 42.94 -14.10 4.38
N ASP A 114 43.40 -15.33 4.60
CA ASP A 114 44.44 -15.99 3.79
C ASP A 114 43.87 -16.96 2.72
N SER A 115 42.56 -16.99 2.52
CA SER A 115 41.93 -17.91 1.56
C SER A 115 42.08 -17.45 0.10
N GLN A 116 42.22 -18.38 -0.85
CA GLN A 116 42.32 -18.08 -2.29
C GLN A 116 40.96 -17.74 -2.93
N GLY A 117 39.83 -17.95 -2.22
CA GLY A 117 38.48 -17.62 -2.67
C GLY A 117 37.87 -16.42 -1.93
N THR A 118 36.68 -15.97 -2.35
CA THR A 118 35.82 -15.03 -1.64
C THR A 118 34.52 -15.74 -1.23
N VAL A 119 34.02 -15.43 -0.03
CA VAL A 119 32.70 -15.86 0.44
C VAL A 119 31.70 -14.75 0.12
N LYS A 120 30.49 -15.09 -0.32
CA LYS A 120 29.42 -14.12 -0.54
C LYS A 120 28.58 -13.94 0.71
N PHE A 121 28.38 -12.70 1.13
CA PHE A 121 27.49 -12.36 2.24
C PHE A 121 26.52 -11.29 1.80
N GLU A 122 25.22 -11.51 1.99
CA GLU A 122 24.19 -10.55 1.64
C GLU A 122 23.25 -10.33 2.83
N ILE A 123 22.96 -9.07 3.14
CA ILE A 123 21.97 -8.68 4.14
C ILE A 123 20.87 -7.82 3.51
N ARG A 124 19.62 -8.13 3.84
CA ARG A 124 18.43 -7.42 3.36
C ARG A 124 17.51 -7.07 4.52
N HIS A 125 17.05 -5.81 4.56
CA HIS A 125 16.08 -5.32 5.54
C HIS A 125 16.50 -5.50 7.02
N LEU A 126 17.81 -5.51 7.30
CA LEU A 126 18.34 -5.72 8.64
C LEU A 126 18.85 -4.43 9.28
N VAL A 127 18.73 -4.35 10.60
CA VAL A 127 19.37 -3.32 11.41
C VAL A 127 20.52 -3.95 12.20
N LEU A 128 21.75 -3.43 12.05
CA LEU A 128 22.93 -3.88 12.79
C LEU A 128 23.35 -2.80 13.78
N THR A 129 23.32 -3.09 15.08
CA THR A 129 23.60 -2.09 16.11
C THR A 129 24.59 -2.55 17.16
N ASN A 130 25.23 -1.60 17.83
CA ASN A 130 25.99 -1.80 19.07
C ASN A 130 27.09 -2.88 19.00
N GLY A 131 27.65 -3.16 17.81
CA GLY A 131 28.82 -4.00 17.65
C GLY A 131 30.11 -3.24 17.99
N ASN A 132 31.09 -3.94 18.56
CA ASN A 132 32.39 -3.37 18.92
C ASN A 132 33.58 -4.21 18.41
N GLY A 133 34.38 -3.64 17.50
CA GLY A 133 35.58 -4.28 16.96
C GLY A 133 36.81 -4.25 17.89
N GLY A 134 36.71 -3.60 19.05
CA GLY A 134 37.81 -3.42 20.00
C GLY A 134 39.01 -2.74 19.35
N ASP A 135 40.20 -3.33 19.53
CA ASP A 135 41.46 -2.86 18.93
C ASP A 135 41.62 -3.24 17.44
N SER A 136 40.62 -3.87 16.83
CA SER A 136 40.58 -4.22 15.40
C SER A 136 39.57 -3.36 14.62
N GLY A 137 39.45 -3.54 13.30
CA GLY A 137 38.52 -2.74 12.49
C GLY A 137 37.10 -3.31 12.44
N GLY A 138 36.11 -2.54 12.01
CA GLY A 138 34.75 -3.03 11.74
C GLY A 138 33.95 -3.36 12.99
N GLY A 139 33.12 -2.45 13.47
CA GLY A 139 32.28 -2.69 14.65
C GLY A 139 31.11 -3.62 14.35
N ALA A 140 30.48 -3.44 13.18
CA ALA A 140 29.48 -4.37 12.68
C ALA A 140 30.13 -5.48 11.85
N ILE A 141 30.91 -5.13 10.83
CA ILE A 141 31.40 -6.08 9.84
C ILE A 141 32.90 -5.87 9.59
N THR A 142 33.66 -6.96 9.62
CA THR A 142 34.93 -7.02 8.89
C THR A 142 34.76 -7.88 7.65
N ASN A 143 35.17 -7.35 6.49
CA ASN A 143 34.91 -7.97 5.20
C ASN A 143 36.19 -8.41 4.49
N TYR A 144 36.38 -9.72 4.36
CA TYR A 144 37.36 -10.37 3.49
C TYR A 144 36.74 -11.05 2.25
N GLY A 145 35.42 -10.92 2.06
CA GLY A 145 34.64 -11.53 0.98
C GLY A 145 33.87 -10.53 0.12
N ASP A 146 32.88 -11.03 -0.61
CA ASP A 146 31.96 -10.22 -1.40
C ASP A 146 30.69 -9.94 -0.58
N THR A 147 30.62 -8.76 0.04
CA THR A 147 29.51 -8.37 0.93
C THR A 147 28.56 -7.42 0.22
N THR A 148 27.26 -7.69 0.30
CA THR A 148 26.18 -6.86 -0.23
C THR A 148 25.20 -6.46 0.88
N ILE A 149 24.90 -5.17 0.99
CA ILE A 149 23.98 -4.61 1.98
C ILE A 149 22.85 -3.90 1.23
N ILE A 150 21.61 -4.36 1.42
CA ILE A 150 20.43 -3.86 0.68
C ILE A 150 19.34 -3.45 1.66
N GLN A 151 18.78 -2.25 1.49
CA GLN A 151 17.63 -1.77 2.27
C GLN A 151 17.82 -1.92 3.80
N SER A 152 19.06 -1.78 4.25
CA SER A 152 19.51 -2.11 5.61
C SER A 152 20.11 -0.90 6.31
N ALA A 153 20.21 -0.97 7.64
CA ALA A 153 20.77 0.10 8.47
C ALA A 153 21.88 -0.43 9.37
N VAL A 154 23.05 0.22 9.36
CA VAL A 154 24.18 -0.10 10.24
C VAL A 154 24.44 1.10 11.16
N LEU A 155 24.06 0.97 12.42
CA LEU A 155 23.88 2.10 13.33
C LEU A 155 24.70 1.95 14.62
N SER A 156 25.36 3.03 15.03
CA SER A 156 25.96 3.13 16.37
C SER A 156 26.95 2.01 16.72
N ASN A 157 27.73 1.54 15.75
CA ASN A 157 28.79 0.55 15.96
C ASN A 157 30.13 1.25 16.20
N THR A 158 31.04 0.58 16.91
CA THR A 158 32.34 1.15 17.28
C THR A 158 33.48 0.20 16.91
N ALA A 159 34.63 0.70 16.47
CA ALA A 159 35.84 -0.09 16.28
C ALA A 159 37.08 0.79 16.28
N ARG A 160 38.28 0.22 16.25
CA ARG A 160 39.52 1.01 16.11
C ARG A 160 39.62 1.68 14.74
N TYR A 161 39.20 0.98 13.70
CA TYR A 161 39.14 1.43 12.30
C TYR A 161 37.78 1.06 11.72
N GLY A 162 37.19 1.84 10.82
CA GLY A 162 35.95 1.39 10.16
C GLY A 162 34.82 1.18 11.17
N GLY A 163 34.35 2.24 11.84
CA GLY A 163 33.44 2.13 12.99
C GLY A 163 32.23 1.23 12.72
N ALA A 164 31.69 1.28 11.50
CA ALA A 164 30.74 0.29 11.00
C ALA A 164 31.42 -0.88 10.30
N ILE A 165 32.17 -0.61 9.23
CA ILE A 165 32.73 -1.64 8.35
C ILE A 165 34.23 -1.43 8.14
N ASP A 166 34.99 -2.50 8.28
CA ASP A 166 36.39 -2.58 7.85
C ASP A 166 36.48 -3.52 6.64
N HIS A 167 36.78 -2.96 5.47
CA HIS A 167 36.82 -3.66 4.21
C HIS A 167 38.25 -3.98 3.78
N ARG A 168 38.60 -5.27 3.80
CA ARG A 168 39.97 -5.76 3.61
C ARG A 168 40.20 -6.43 2.25
N LYS A 169 39.18 -7.10 1.70
CA LYS A 169 39.26 -7.87 0.44
C LYS A 169 37.86 -8.08 -0.16
N GLY A 170 37.78 -8.27 -1.48
CA GLY A 170 36.55 -8.55 -2.22
C GLY A 170 35.81 -7.28 -2.62
N THR A 171 34.51 -7.41 -2.86
CA THR A 171 33.61 -6.29 -3.17
C THR A 171 32.72 -5.98 -1.98
N LEU A 172 32.59 -4.70 -1.60
CA LEU A 172 31.56 -4.21 -0.70
C LEU A 172 30.54 -3.41 -1.51
N LEU A 173 29.32 -3.93 -1.66
CA LEU A 173 28.22 -3.27 -2.35
C LEU A 173 27.16 -2.83 -1.33
N ILE A 174 26.85 -1.53 -1.28
CA ILE A 174 25.83 -0.96 -0.40
C ILE A 174 24.78 -0.28 -1.27
N VAL A 175 23.53 -0.71 -1.14
CA VAL A 175 22.40 -0.26 -1.98
C VAL A 175 21.21 0.13 -1.10
N ASN A 176 20.63 1.31 -1.31
CA ASN A 176 19.42 1.74 -0.60
C ASN A 176 19.53 1.62 0.92
N SER A 177 20.72 1.85 1.48
CA SER A 177 21.04 1.55 2.87
C SER A 177 21.71 2.73 3.56
N ILE A 178 21.65 2.75 4.89
CA ILE A 178 22.32 3.77 5.72
C ILE A 178 23.40 3.19 6.63
N LEU A 179 24.50 3.93 6.76
CA LEU A 179 25.51 3.75 7.80
C LEU A 179 25.55 5.04 8.63
N ALA A 180 25.03 5.00 9.87
CA ALA A 180 24.87 6.22 10.66
C ALA A 180 25.31 6.11 12.12
N GLY A 181 25.92 7.19 12.63
CA GLY A 181 26.31 7.29 14.04
C GLY A 181 27.41 6.31 14.47
N ASN A 182 28.16 5.72 13.54
CA ASN A 182 29.25 4.79 13.86
C ASN A 182 30.54 5.54 14.23
N SER A 183 31.42 4.90 15.01
CA SER A 183 32.57 5.56 15.63
C SER A 183 33.87 4.76 15.47
N ALA A 184 34.92 5.41 14.94
CA ALA A 184 36.28 4.89 14.94
C ALA A 184 37.09 5.49 16.11
N THR A 185 37.74 4.66 16.92
CA THR A 185 38.38 5.09 18.18
C THR A 185 39.92 5.15 18.13
N GLY A 186 40.54 4.63 17.07
CA GLY A 186 41.99 4.48 16.98
C GLY A 186 42.76 5.80 17.09
N ILE A 187 43.85 5.77 17.86
CA ILE A 187 44.65 6.95 18.22
C ILE A 187 45.94 7.11 17.40
N ASP A 188 46.44 6.04 16.78
CA ASP A 188 47.78 6.01 16.17
C ASP A 188 47.77 6.04 14.64
N ASP A 189 46.62 5.76 14.01
CA ASP A 189 46.37 5.82 12.56
C ASP A 189 44.89 5.53 12.24
N GLY A 190 43.97 5.56 13.22
CA GLY A 190 42.63 4.98 13.06
C GLY A 190 41.56 5.93 12.53
N GLY A 191 41.03 5.70 11.32
CA GLY A 191 39.97 6.48 10.69
C GLY A 191 38.80 5.65 10.13
N GLY A 192 37.99 6.28 9.29
CA GLY A 192 36.81 5.68 8.65
C GLY A 192 35.69 5.42 9.66
N GLY A 193 35.20 6.44 10.36
CA GLY A 193 34.10 6.29 11.33
C GLY A 193 32.90 5.51 10.79
N ALA A 194 32.61 5.57 9.47
CA ALA A 194 31.72 4.62 8.81
C ALA A 194 32.47 3.43 8.22
N ILE A 195 33.35 3.68 7.25
CA ILE A 195 34.03 2.66 6.46
C ILE A 195 35.52 2.96 6.41
N ASP A 196 36.31 1.95 6.74
CA ASP A 196 37.75 1.90 6.47
C ASP A 196 38.00 0.88 5.34
N GLN A 197 38.71 1.29 4.28
CA GLN A 197 39.12 0.40 3.19
C GLN A 197 40.64 0.24 3.17
N PHE A 198 41.11 -0.89 3.70
CA PHE A 198 42.51 -1.19 3.90
C PHE A 198 42.93 -2.52 3.22
N ASN A 199 44.23 -2.73 3.03
CA ASN A 199 44.89 -4.02 2.73
C ASN A 199 44.90 -4.63 1.31
N ASN A 200 44.22 -4.13 0.27
CA ASN A 200 44.43 -4.66 -1.10
C ASN A 200 44.12 -3.66 -2.23
N ASP A 201 45.01 -3.55 -3.22
CA ASP A 201 44.83 -2.70 -4.41
C ASP A 201 43.67 -3.17 -5.33
N ASN A 202 43.17 -4.39 -5.12
CA ASN A 202 42.02 -4.95 -5.87
C ASN A 202 40.67 -4.87 -5.13
N ALA A 203 40.61 -4.31 -3.92
CA ALA A 203 39.35 -4.16 -3.18
C ALA A 203 38.46 -3.08 -3.84
N GLN A 204 37.14 -3.30 -3.80
CA GLN A 204 36.16 -2.39 -4.40
C GLN A 204 34.98 -2.11 -3.48
N THR A 205 34.82 -0.85 -3.07
CA THR A 205 33.58 -0.38 -2.42
C THR A 205 32.68 0.29 -3.46
N ILE A 206 31.40 -0.05 -3.48
CA ILE A 206 30.39 0.55 -4.34
C ILE A 206 29.19 0.94 -3.47
N ILE A 207 28.90 2.24 -3.40
CA ILE A 207 27.78 2.79 -2.63
C ILE A 207 26.79 3.39 -3.63
N VAL A 208 25.54 2.89 -3.62
CA VAL A 208 24.50 3.22 -4.59
C VAL A 208 23.22 3.62 -3.86
N HIS A 209 22.69 4.82 -4.13
CA HIS A 209 21.47 5.31 -3.48
C HIS A 209 21.52 5.11 -1.95
N SER A 210 22.63 5.48 -1.32
CA SER A 210 22.90 5.18 0.08
C SER A 210 23.38 6.40 0.84
N ALA A 211 23.33 6.36 2.17
CA ALA A 211 23.80 7.48 3.00
C ALA A 211 24.76 7.07 4.12
N LEU A 212 25.86 7.80 4.25
CA LEU A 212 26.80 7.73 5.37
C LEU A 212 26.66 9.02 6.18
N VAL A 213 26.06 8.95 7.37
CA VAL A 213 25.63 10.15 8.10
C VAL A 213 26.07 10.15 9.56
N GLY A 214 26.69 11.24 10.03
CA GLY A 214 26.96 11.41 11.46
C GLY A 214 27.99 10.44 12.04
N ASN A 215 28.85 9.86 11.20
CA ASN A 215 29.90 8.95 11.67
C ASN A 215 31.13 9.76 12.09
N VAL A 216 31.87 9.28 13.10
CA VAL A 216 32.92 10.07 13.76
C VAL A 216 34.21 9.27 13.92
N ALA A 217 35.35 9.96 13.83
CA ALA A 217 36.66 9.42 14.20
C ALA A 217 37.36 10.40 15.15
N PRO A 218 36.98 10.44 16.44
CA PRO A 218 37.28 11.56 17.33
C PRO A 218 38.76 11.80 17.60
N ASN A 219 39.64 10.82 17.35
CA ASN A 219 41.05 10.87 17.68
C ASN A 219 41.97 11.04 16.46
N VAL A 220 41.41 11.18 15.25
CA VAL A 220 42.16 11.42 14.02
C VAL A 220 41.61 12.64 13.29
N ASP A 221 42.49 13.46 12.77
CA ASP A 221 42.10 14.67 12.06
C ASP A 221 41.64 14.31 10.63
N GLY A 222 40.34 14.47 10.37
CA GLY A 222 39.72 14.43 9.05
C GLY A 222 39.28 13.06 8.54
N ARG A 223 39.44 11.95 9.25
CA ARG A 223 39.13 10.61 8.72
C ARG A 223 37.79 10.07 9.24
N ASP A 224 36.72 10.85 9.21
CA ASP A 224 35.47 10.52 9.93
C ASP A 224 34.46 9.67 9.17
N GLY A 225 34.21 9.92 7.88
CA GLY A 225 33.19 9.19 7.12
C GLY A 225 33.74 7.96 6.42
N LEU A 226 34.01 8.11 5.12
CA LEU A 226 34.62 7.10 4.26
C LEU A 226 36.13 7.33 4.15
N TRP A 227 36.94 6.39 4.62
CA TRP A 227 38.38 6.47 4.49
C TRP A 227 38.91 5.42 3.50
N LEU A 228 39.61 5.89 2.46
CA LEU A 228 40.11 5.07 1.36
C LEU A 228 41.63 5.11 1.32
N GLU A 229 42.26 3.99 1.69
CA GLU A 229 43.70 3.87 1.74
C GLU A 229 44.32 3.12 0.55
N ARG A 230 43.56 2.17 -0.02
CA ARG A 230 43.93 1.35 -1.17
C ARG A 230 42.71 0.97 -2.02
N GLY A 231 42.94 0.56 -3.26
CA GLY A 231 41.88 0.07 -4.16
C GLY A 231 40.97 1.15 -4.72
N THR A 232 39.75 0.77 -5.10
CA THR A 232 38.79 1.67 -5.74
C THR A 232 37.50 1.79 -4.93
N ALA A 233 36.89 2.97 -4.94
CA ALA A 233 35.54 3.18 -4.45
C ALA A 233 34.70 3.89 -5.51
N LYS A 234 33.41 3.55 -5.59
CA LYS A 234 32.43 4.23 -6.43
C LYS A 234 31.31 4.77 -5.57
N LEU A 235 30.99 6.04 -5.75
CA LEU A 235 29.83 6.68 -5.15
C LEU A 235 28.82 7.01 -6.25
N ILE A 236 27.63 6.42 -6.16
CA ILE A 236 26.59 6.51 -7.17
C ILE A 236 25.30 7.02 -6.53
N ASN A 237 24.83 8.19 -6.95
CA ASN A 237 23.58 8.78 -6.47
C ASN A 237 23.41 8.78 -4.94
N SER A 238 24.46 9.09 -4.16
CA SER A 238 24.54 8.82 -2.72
C SER A 238 24.93 10.05 -1.89
N ILE A 239 24.70 9.98 -0.57
CA ILE A 239 24.85 11.11 0.37
C ILE A 239 25.91 10.79 1.42
N LEU A 240 26.86 11.72 1.65
CA LEU A 240 27.76 11.70 2.80
C LEU A 240 27.58 12.98 3.60
N ASP A 241 27.04 12.91 4.81
CA ASP A 241 26.68 14.12 5.56
C ASP A 241 27.06 14.08 7.03
N ARG A 242 27.45 15.22 7.59
CA ARG A 242 27.73 15.43 9.02
C ARG A 242 28.71 14.40 9.61
N ASN A 243 29.60 13.81 8.80
CA ASN A 243 30.62 12.93 9.35
C ASN A 243 31.75 13.80 9.92
N GLY A 244 32.03 13.68 11.21
CA GLY A 244 32.92 14.63 11.88
C GLY A 244 32.80 14.70 13.38
N ALA A 245 33.93 14.69 14.08
CA ALA A 245 33.99 15.02 15.50
C ALA A 245 33.96 16.54 15.74
N ALA A 246 33.17 16.99 16.72
CA ALA A 246 33.04 18.40 17.06
C ALA A 246 34.40 19.02 17.47
N GLY A 247 34.76 20.16 16.85
CA GLY A 247 35.97 20.91 17.19
C GLY A 247 37.26 20.41 16.53
N LYS A 248 37.17 19.51 15.54
CA LYS A 248 38.31 19.02 14.75
C LYS A 248 38.15 19.33 13.26
N THR A 249 39.22 19.15 12.48
CA THR A 249 39.07 19.07 11.02
C THR A 249 38.32 17.78 10.72
N SER A 250 37.13 17.91 10.15
CA SER A 250 36.24 16.79 9.85
C SER A 250 36.15 16.56 8.35
N ALA A 251 35.99 15.31 7.94
CA ALA A 251 35.81 15.02 6.52
C ALA A 251 34.86 13.84 6.27
N ASN A 252 33.85 14.11 5.44
CA ASN A 252 32.95 13.11 4.87
C ASN A 252 33.69 12.00 4.12
N CYS A 253 34.75 12.31 3.39
CA CYS A 253 35.66 11.27 2.94
C CYS A 253 37.11 11.72 2.77
N VAL A 254 38.02 10.75 2.88
CA VAL A 254 39.45 10.93 2.72
C VAL A 254 40.01 9.88 1.78
N VAL A 255 40.77 10.34 0.79
CA VAL A 255 41.51 9.48 -0.15
C VAL A 255 42.99 9.73 0.09
N GLU A 256 43.64 8.84 0.82
CA GLU A 256 45.03 8.99 1.23
C GLU A 256 45.82 7.72 0.92
N ARG A 257 47.00 7.84 0.32
CA ARG A 257 47.80 6.66 -0.03
C ARG A 257 48.54 6.10 1.18
N ALA A 258 48.19 4.89 1.59
CA ALA A 258 48.93 4.18 2.65
C ALA A 258 50.39 3.89 2.28
N PRO A 259 51.33 3.91 3.26
CA PRO A 259 52.69 3.44 3.07
C PRO A 259 52.73 2.02 2.47
N GLY A 260 53.46 1.85 1.37
CA GLY A 260 53.60 0.57 0.67
C GLY A 260 52.47 0.19 -0.31
N ALA A 261 51.49 1.06 -0.57
CA ALA A 261 50.49 0.84 -1.62
C ALA A 261 51.14 0.97 -3.03
N ILE A 262 50.80 0.07 -3.97
CA ILE A 262 51.40 0.07 -5.32
C ILE A 262 50.73 1.14 -6.20
N GLN A 263 49.45 1.43 -5.96
CA GLN A 263 48.67 2.43 -6.68
C GLN A 263 48.08 3.48 -5.72
N GLN A 264 47.72 4.65 -6.28
CA GLN A 264 46.91 5.64 -5.57
C GLN A 264 45.48 5.11 -5.48
N PRO A 265 44.82 5.16 -4.31
CA PRO A 265 43.41 4.85 -4.22
C PRO A 265 42.60 5.83 -5.08
N THR A 266 41.49 5.36 -5.65
CA THR A 266 40.64 6.18 -6.51
C THR A 266 39.19 6.17 -6.02
N LEU A 267 38.61 7.35 -5.86
CA LEU A 267 37.18 7.55 -5.68
C LEU A 267 36.57 8.00 -7.01
N GLU A 268 35.65 7.21 -7.55
CA GLU A 268 34.87 7.51 -8.74
C GLU A 268 33.48 8.02 -8.33
N ILE A 269 33.08 9.17 -8.86
CA ILE A 269 31.79 9.81 -8.60
C ILE A 269 30.92 9.67 -9.84
N ILE A 270 29.72 9.08 -9.69
CA ILE A 270 28.77 8.85 -10.79
C ILE A 270 27.39 9.37 -10.39
N GLY A 271 26.77 10.17 -11.26
CA GLY A 271 25.44 10.72 -11.00
C GLY A 271 25.42 11.74 -9.86
N ALA A 272 24.29 11.84 -9.15
CA ALA A 272 24.05 12.92 -8.20
C ALA A 272 24.45 12.54 -6.78
N ASN A 273 25.66 12.93 -6.38
CA ASN A 273 26.16 12.67 -5.03
C ASN A 273 26.29 13.98 -4.25
N LEU A 274 25.93 13.95 -2.97
CA LEU A 274 25.93 15.13 -2.10
C LEU A 274 26.85 14.93 -0.91
N SER A 275 27.60 15.98 -0.59
CA SER A 275 28.49 16.00 0.57
C SER A 275 28.56 17.40 1.18
N SER A 276 28.39 17.51 2.50
CA SER A 276 28.26 18.81 3.17
C SER A 276 29.55 19.62 3.35
N ASP A 277 30.73 19.02 3.15
CA ASP A 277 32.01 19.65 3.54
C ASP A 277 33.09 19.67 2.44
N GLY A 278 32.80 19.18 1.22
CA GLY A 278 33.71 19.26 0.06
C GLY A 278 35.02 18.46 0.22
N SER A 279 35.11 17.64 1.26
CA SER A 279 36.28 16.78 1.53
C SER A 279 36.48 15.69 0.47
N CYS A 280 35.40 15.31 -0.19
CA CYS A 280 35.42 14.27 -1.21
C CYS A 280 35.99 14.73 -2.55
N PRO A 281 37.08 14.12 -3.05
CA PRO A 281 37.66 14.50 -4.33
C PRO A 281 36.64 14.44 -5.46
N GLY A 282 36.46 15.56 -6.16
CA GLY A 282 35.52 15.67 -7.28
C GLY A 282 34.09 16.03 -6.89
N LEU A 283 33.80 16.28 -5.61
CA LEU A 283 32.50 16.76 -5.13
C LEU A 283 32.59 18.18 -4.55
N ALA A 284 31.68 19.04 -4.98
CA ALA A 284 31.49 20.36 -4.37
C ALA A 284 30.69 20.23 -3.06
N PRO A 285 30.95 21.08 -2.06
CA PRO A 285 30.17 21.08 -0.82
C PRO A 285 28.72 21.52 -1.08
N VAL A 286 27.77 20.64 -0.77
CA VAL A 286 26.32 20.88 -0.80
C VAL A 286 25.71 20.19 0.41
N ASP A 287 25.05 20.96 1.28
CA ASP A 287 24.28 20.41 2.39
C ASP A 287 23.04 19.67 1.84
N PRO A 288 22.92 18.34 2.00
CA PRO A 288 21.76 17.58 1.55
C PRO A 288 20.48 17.90 2.34
N LYS A 289 20.56 18.66 3.44
CA LYS A 289 19.44 19.01 4.32
C LYS A 289 18.64 17.79 4.78
N LEU A 290 19.31 16.79 5.34
CA LEU A 290 18.62 15.61 5.85
C LEU A 290 17.75 15.95 7.07
N GLY A 291 16.53 15.42 7.09
CA GLY A 291 15.63 15.42 8.25
C GLY A 291 16.14 14.51 9.38
N PRO A 292 15.31 14.22 10.41
CA PRO A 292 15.71 13.32 11.48
C PRO A 292 15.87 11.87 10.99
N LEU A 293 16.62 11.05 11.73
CA LEU A 293 16.65 9.60 11.52
C LEU A 293 15.34 8.99 12.03
N GLY A 294 14.67 8.18 11.22
CA GLY A 294 13.38 7.57 11.58
C GLY A 294 13.04 6.43 10.64
N ARG A 295 11.94 5.70 10.90
CA ARG A 295 11.55 4.56 10.05
C ARG A 295 10.78 4.97 8.80
N TYR A 296 9.99 6.04 8.84
CA TYR A 296 9.30 6.59 7.66
C TYR A 296 8.55 5.55 6.80
N ARG A 297 7.86 4.59 7.44
CA ARG A 297 7.18 3.46 6.76
C ARG A 297 8.14 2.43 6.09
N SER A 298 9.39 2.33 6.56
CA SER A 298 10.37 1.29 6.18
C SER A 298 10.57 0.24 7.27
N LEU A 299 11.00 -0.96 6.85
CA LEU A 299 11.52 -2.03 7.70
C LEU A 299 12.80 -1.63 8.47
N THR A 300 13.59 -0.67 7.94
CA THR A 300 14.83 -0.19 8.55
C THR A 300 14.87 1.34 8.66
N PRO A 301 15.51 1.93 9.69
CA PRO A 301 15.61 3.38 9.80
C PRO A 301 16.32 4.02 8.59
N THR A 302 15.87 5.20 8.18
CA THR A 302 16.47 6.02 7.10
C THR A 302 16.35 7.51 7.43
N TYR A 303 16.98 8.39 6.65
CA TYR A 303 16.84 9.84 6.76
C TYR A 303 15.81 10.35 5.76
N ALA A 304 14.80 11.08 6.23
CA ALA A 304 13.84 11.73 5.33
C ALA A 304 14.44 12.96 4.66
N LEU A 305 13.91 13.30 3.49
CA LEU A 305 14.21 14.54 2.78
C LEU A 305 13.10 15.57 3.05
N PRO A 306 13.41 16.76 3.58
CA PRO A 306 12.47 17.87 3.62
C PRO A 306 12.24 18.45 2.21
N PRO A 307 11.11 19.15 1.97
CA PRO A 307 10.73 19.64 0.63
C PRO A 307 11.76 20.56 -0.05
N ASP A 308 12.65 21.19 0.70
CA ASP A 308 13.68 22.11 0.20
C ASP A 308 15.07 21.46 0.09
N SER A 309 15.14 20.13 0.20
CA SER A 309 16.38 19.36 0.09
C SER A 309 16.90 19.37 -1.36
N PRO A 310 18.20 19.64 -1.57
CA PRO A 310 18.83 19.53 -2.90
C PRO A 310 19.04 18.08 -3.34
N ALA A 311 18.68 17.08 -2.52
CA ALA A 311 18.70 15.68 -2.89
C ALA A 311 17.49 15.28 -3.74
N ILE A 312 16.39 16.05 -3.67
CA ILE A 312 15.15 15.79 -4.39
C ILE A 312 15.36 15.98 -5.90
N ASP A 313 14.97 14.99 -6.69
CA ASP A 313 15.09 14.94 -8.15
C ASP A 313 16.51 15.23 -8.67
N ALA A 314 17.52 14.93 -7.85
CA ALA A 314 18.90 15.32 -8.15
C ALA A 314 19.52 14.47 -9.26
N VAL A 315 19.09 13.21 -9.45
CA VAL A 315 19.70 12.25 -10.37
C VAL A 315 19.26 12.52 -11.81
N ALA A 316 20.21 12.65 -12.73
CA ALA A 316 19.90 12.94 -14.14
C ALA A 316 19.18 11.76 -14.84
N PRO A 317 18.33 12.04 -15.86
CA PRO A 317 17.67 11.01 -16.64
C PRO A 317 18.66 9.98 -17.22
N GLY A 318 18.37 8.69 -17.05
CA GLY A 318 19.21 7.57 -17.51
C GLY A 318 20.35 7.17 -16.58
N LEU A 319 20.60 7.91 -15.50
CA LEU A 319 21.46 7.50 -14.38
C LEU A 319 20.68 6.97 -13.17
N CYS A 320 19.35 6.90 -13.30
CA CYS A 320 18.51 6.14 -12.40
C CYS A 320 17.89 4.93 -13.11
N SER A 321 17.95 3.78 -12.46
CA SER A 321 17.23 2.57 -12.86
C SER A 321 15.91 2.46 -12.10
N ALA A 322 14.84 2.06 -12.79
CA ALA A 322 13.59 1.70 -12.13
C ALA A 322 13.85 0.64 -11.04
N GLY A 323 13.32 0.88 -9.85
CA GLY A 323 13.58 0.08 -8.66
C GLY A 323 12.79 0.59 -7.47
N VAL A 324 13.29 0.33 -6.27
CA VAL A 324 12.71 0.83 -5.02
C VAL A 324 13.78 1.53 -4.17
N ASP A 325 13.36 2.38 -3.25
CA ASP A 325 14.18 3.02 -2.22
C ASP A 325 14.31 2.12 -0.96
N GLN A 326 14.90 2.64 0.12
CA GLN A 326 15.05 1.89 1.37
C GLN A 326 13.72 1.52 2.05
N ARG A 327 12.64 2.27 1.80
CA ARG A 327 11.29 1.96 2.29
C ARG A 327 10.59 0.91 1.45
N GLY A 328 11.15 0.56 0.29
CA GLY A 328 10.47 -0.27 -0.70
C GLY A 328 9.52 0.53 -1.60
N LEU A 329 9.58 1.86 -1.57
CA LEU A 329 8.80 2.73 -2.46
C LEU A 329 9.50 2.84 -3.80
N VAL A 330 8.71 2.89 -4.89
CA VAL A 330 9.27 2.91 -6.25
C VAL A 330 10.10 4.16 -6.54
N ARG A 331 11.00 4.03 -7.51
CA ARG A 331 11.78 5.12 -8.11
C ARG A 331 11.71 5.04 -9.65
N PRO A 332 11.77 6.17 -10.40
CA PRO A 332 11.75 7.56 -9.93
C PRO A 332 10.35 8.04 -9.51
N LEU A 333 10.28 9.06 -8.66
CA LEU A 333 9.08 9.87 -8.38
C LEU A 333 9.33 11.33 -8.75
N ASP A 334 8.29 12.08 -9.11
CA ASP A 334 8.40 13.54 -9.29
C ASP A 334 8.27 14.21 -7.92
N GLY A 335 9.40 14.37 -7.23
CA GLY A 335 9.45 14.86 -5.86
C GLY A 335 9.24 16.37 -5.75
N ASN A 336 9.62 17.13 -6.77
CA ASN A 336 9.51 18.59 -6.83
C ASN A 336 8.25 19.10 -7.56
N LEU A 337 7.47 18.19 -8.15
CA LEU A 337 6.22 18.44 -8.87
C LEU A 337 6.38 19.34 -10.10
N ASP A 338 7.52 19.26 -10.79
CA ASP A 338 7.79 20.02 -12.03
C ASP A 338 7.30 19.31 -13.31
N GLY A 339 6.79 18.08 -13.18
CA GLY A 339 6.30 17.24 -14.26
C GLY A 339 7.33 16.26 -14.83
N GLU A 340 8.57 16.25 -14.33
CA GLU A 340 9.62 15.29 -14.71
C GLU A 340 10.06 14.41 -13.53
N ALA A 341 9.55 13.17 -13.46
CA ALA A 341 9.98 12.21 -12.44
C ALA A 341 11.48 11.85 -12.58
N ARG A 342 12.26 12.13 -11.53
CA ARG A 342 13.69 11.80 -11.43
C ARG A 342 13.95 11.09 -10.11
N CYS A 343 15.14 10.53 -9.95
CA CYS A 343 15.47 9.88 -8.68
C CYS A 343 16.14 10.85 -7.75
N ASP A 344 15.91 10.63 -6.47
CA ASP A 344 16.61 11.34 -5.43
C ASP A 344 18.01 10.78 -5.21
N ALA A 345 18.90 11.66 -4.77
CA ALA A 345 20.17 11.23 -4.20
C ALA A 345 19.94 10.57 -2.83
N GLY A 346 20.63 9.46 -2.57
CA GLY A 346 20.56 8.72 -1.31
C GLY A 346 19.46 7.65 -1.27
N PRO A 347 19.17 7.12 -0.07
CA PRO A 347 18.33 5.94 0.15
C PRO A 347 16.83 6.23 0.26
N TYR A 348 16.46 7.50 0.27
CA TYR A 348 15.08 7.98 0.32
C TYR A 348 14.64 8.44 -1.07
N GLU A 349 13.39 8.22 -1.43
CA GLU A 349 12.75 8.78 -2.63
C GLU A 349 11.56 9.65 -2.24
N TYR A 350 11.78 10.95 -2.23
CA TYR A 350 10.78 11.97 -1.98
C TYR A 350 9.75 12.01 -3.10
N GLY A 351 8.55 12.47 -2.76
CA GLY A 351 7.37 12.29 -3.59
C GLY A 351 6.52 11.13 -3.06
N THR A 352 5.21 11.24 -3.20
CA THR A 352 4.26 10.25 -2.68
C THR A 352 3.37 9.74 -3.80
N ARG A 353 3.28 8.41 -3.94
CA ARG A 353 2.14 7.71 -4.55
C ARG A 353 0.82 7.94 -3.79
N PHE A 354 0.87 8.60 -2.64
CA PHE A 354 -0.29 8.95 -1.84
C PHE A 354 -0.91 10.24 -2.35
N LEU A 355 -1.25 10.30 -3.63
CA LEU A 355 -2.02 11.42 -4.13
C LEU A 355 -3.48 11.17 -3.73
N VAL A 356 -4.05 12.12 -3.01
CA VAL A 356 -5.49 12.16 -2.75
C VAL A 356 -6.05 13.47 -3.29
N ARG A 357 -6.93 13.35 -4.28
CA ARG A 357 -7.63 14.49 -4.86
C ARG A 357 -8.99 14.64 -4.19
N ALA A 358 -9.31 15.82 -3.71
CA ALA A 358 -10.59 16.18 -3.11
C ALA A 358 -11.36 17.16 -4.00
N THR A 359 -12.66 16.98 -4.13
CA THR A 359 -13.56 17.98 -4.74
C THR A 359 -14.40 18.65 -3.66
N ASN A 360 -14.84 19.90 -3.87
CA ASN A 360 -15.65 20.64 -2.90
C ASN A 360 -14.96 20.73 -1.51
N THR A 361 -13.75 21.30 -1.47
CA THR A 361 -13.03 21.48 -0.21
C THR A 361 -13.77 22.46 0.71
N ASN A 362 -13.57 22.34 2.03
CA ASN A 362 -14.24 23.14 3.08
C ASN A 362 -13.96 24.66 3.03
N GLY A 363 -13.45 25.19 1.92
CA GLY A 363 -13.10 26.59 1.77
C GLY A 363 -11.99 27.01 2.73
N LEU A 364 -10.93 26.20 2.87
CA LEU A 364 -9.77 26.55 3.70
C LEU A 364 -9.17 27.86 3.18
N ALA A 365 -9.39 28.94 3.93
CA ALA A 365 -9.02 30.29 3.57
C ALA A 365 -7.56 30.58 3.92
N GLY A 366 -7.03 29.94 4.97
CA GLY A 366 -5.66 30.14 5.40
C GLY A 366 -5.25 29.10 6.43
N TYR A 367 -4.01 28.65 6.34
CA TYR A 367 -3.44 27.69 7.27
C TYR A 367 -1.99 28.06 7.58
N TRP A 368 -1.72 28.39 8.84
CA TRP A 368 -0.39 28.74 9.31
C TRP A 368 0.07 27.74 10.36
N ARG A 369 1.07 26.96 9.97
CA ARG A 369 1.67 25.90 10.79
C ARG A 369 2.54 26.39 11.92
N MET A 370 2.99 27.64 11.87
CA MET A 370 3.95 28.18 12.86
C MET A 370 5.27 27.39 12.96
N ASP A 371 5.64 26.68 11.88
CA ASP A 371 6.82 25.80 11.79
C ASP A 371 8.15 26.50 11.40
N GLY A 372 8.23 27.82 11.54
CA GLY A 372 9.41 28.60 11.13
C GLY A 372 10.61 28.42 12.05
N SER A 373 11.80 28.80 11.58
CA SER A 373 12.97 29.04 12.43
C SER A 373 13.18 30.55 12.64
N ASN A 374 13.81 30.93 13.76
CA ASN A 374 13.90 32.30 14.28
C ASN A 374 14.11 33.37 13.17
N GLY A 375 13.10 34.23 12.98
CA GLY A 375 13.14 35.40 12.11
C GLY A 375 12.57 35.23 10.69
N GLY A 376 12.02 34.06 10.34
CA GLY A 376 11.35 33.81 9.06
C GLY A 376 9.87 34.24 9.00
N ALA A 377 9.34 34.43 7.79
CA ALA A 377 7.90 34.59 7.57
C ALA A 377 7.16 33.25 7.81
N ILE A 378 5.90 33.31 8.27
CA ILE A 378 5.08 32.11 8.50
C ILE A 378 4.30 31.85 7.22
N VAL A 379 4.68 30.80 6.50
CA VAL A 379 4.11 30.44 5.20
C VAL A 379 2.66 29.97 5.35
N ASP A 380 1.78 30.45 4.46
CA ASP A 380 0.44 29.92 4.32
C ASP A 380 0.46 28.59 3.56
N SER A 381 0.07 27.53 4.27
CA SER A 381 0.04 26.15 3.81
C SER A 381 -1.30 25.76 3.18
N SER A 382 -2.25 26.69 3.05
CA SER A 382 -3.53 26.43 2.37
C SER A 382 -3.45 26.48 0.84
N GLY A 383 -2.32 26.96 0.29
CA GLY A 383 -2.16 27.22 -1.14
C GLY A 383 -2.67 28.59 -1.61
N ASN A 384 -3.21 29.43 -0.72
CA ASN A 384 -3.75 30.75 -1.08
C ASN A 384 -2.69 31.89 -1.05
N GLY A 385 -1.43 31.58 -0.73
CA GLY A 385 -0.33 32.54 -0.77
C GLY A 385 -0.40 33.63 0.30
N ARG A 386 -1.10 33.41 1.42
CA ARG A 386 -1.32 34.39 2.49
C ARG A 386 -0.22 34.35 3.57
N THR A 387 1.04 34.44 3.17
CA THR A 387 2.19 34.42 4.10
C THR A 387 2.09 35.52 5.16
N ALA A 388 2.23 35.15 6.43
CA ALA A 388 2.21 36.07 7.55
C ALA A 388 3.63 36.54 7.92
N THR A 389 3.74 37.79 8.38
CA THR A 389 4.97 38.37 8.92
C THR A 389 4.92 38.42 10.44
N ILE A 390 6.04 38.18 11.10
CA ILE A 390 6.16 38.28 12.55
C ILE A 390 6.38 39.74 12.97
N ALA A 391 5.64 40.19 13.97
CA ALA A 391 5.77 41.48 14.61
C ALA A 391 6.11 41.32 16.10
N GLY A 392 6.93 42.24 16.63
CA GLY A 392 7.59 42.04 17.92
C GLY A 392 8.61 40.91 17.85
N GLU A 393 9.56 40.86 18.79
CA GLU A 393 10.63 39.84 18.84
C GLU A 393 10.08 38.44 19.23
N ALA A 394 9.03 37.95 18.56
CA ALA A 394 8.46 36.63 18.80
C ALA A 394 9.46 35.55 18.37
N THR A 395 9.53 34.46 19.13
CA THR A 395 10.48 33.38 18.89
C THR A 395 9.75 32.08 18.59
N PHE A 396 10.39 31.18 17.85
CA PHE A 396 9.89 29.82 17.72
C PHE A 396 10.39 28.94 18.87
N THR A 397 9.54 28.05 19.36
CA THR A 397 9.87 27.07 20.41
C THR A 397 9.75 25.67 19.85
N THR A 398 10.55 24.73 20.37
CA THR A 398 10.40 23.30 20.05
C THR A 398 9.30 22.62 20.86
N THR A 399 8.56 23.39 21.66
CA THR A 399 7.39 22.88 22.38
C THR A 399 6.22 22.88 21.41
N HIS A 400 5.75 21.69 21.04
CA HIS A 400 4.59 21.48 20.16
C HIS A 400 3.65 20.44 20.79
N PRO A 401 2.39 20.30 20.33
CA PRO A 401 1.51 19.23 20.79
C PRO A 401 2.13 17.84 20.51
N VAL A 402 1.88 16.84 21.36
CA VAL A 402 2.41 15.45 21.20
C VAL A 402 1.65 14.68 20.10
N LEU A 403 1.11 15.39 19.11
CA LEU A 403 0.32 14.87 18.00
C LEU A 403 1.05 15.19 16.68
N HIS A 404 0.76 14.43 15.62
CA HIS A 404 1.53 14.41 14.37
C HIS A 404 1.51 15.74 13.60
N PHE A 405 2.45 16.63 13.91
CA PHE A 405 2.82 17.75 13.04
C PHE A 405 4.22 17.50 12.49
N ASP A 406 4.39 17.63 11.17
CA ASP A 406 5.58 17.24 10.42
C ASP A 406 6.84 18.06 10.77
N ALA A 407 6.71 19.13 11.55
CA ALA A 407 7.80 19.97 12.02
C ALA A 407 7.69 20.30 13.53
N PRO A 408 8.82 20.58 14.21
CA PRO A 408 8.87 20.61 15.67
C PRO A 408 8.65 22.01 16.26
N TYR A 409 8.20 23.00 15.49
CA TYR A 409 8.21 24.41 15.93
C TYR A 409 6.81 24.97 16.13
N ALA A 410 6.66 25.84 17.14
CA ALA A 410 5.45 26.63 17.36
C ALA A 410 5.82 28.08 17.73
N LEU A 411 4.89 29.01 17.57
CA LEU A 411 5.14 30.43 17.82
C LEU A 411 4.96 30.77 19.30
N GLN A 412 6.05 31.13 19.98
CA GLN A 412 6.03 31.58 21.38
C GLN A 412 5.76 33.09 21.46
N LEU A 413 4.78 33.45 22.28
CA LEU A 413 4.33 34.81 22.52
C LEU A 413 4.36 35.11 24.03
N SER A 414 5.05 36.18 24.41
CA SER A 414 5.26 36.61 25.81
C SER A 414 4.07 37.38 26.41
N GLY A 415 3.05 37.68 25.60
CA GLY A 415 1.97 38.59 25.99
C GLY A 415 2.32 40.07 25.87
N VAL A 416 3.44 40.46 25.24
CA VAL A 416 3.84 41.87 25.10
C VAL A 416 4.22 42.19 23.65
N GLY A 417 3.27 42.75 22.89
CA GLY A 417 3.51 43.35 21.56
C GLY A 417 3.99 42.40 20.46
N GLN A 418 3.89 41.09 20.67
CA GLN A 418 4.29 40.04 19.73
C GLN A 418 3.04 39.43 19.06
N TYR A 419 3.07 39.25 17.75
CA TYR A 419 2.00 38.63 16.96
C TYR A 419 2.50 38.25 15.57
N ALA A 420 1.72 37.43 14.87
CA ALA A 420 1.86 37.24 13.42
C ALA A 420 0.73 38.00 12.69
N GLU A 421 1.07 38.62 11.57
CA GLU A 421 0.15 39.46 10.79
C GLU A 421 0.14 39.06 9.32
N VAL A 422 -1.05 38.92 8.75
CA VAL A 422 -1.23 38.84 7.30
C VAL A 422 -1.71 40.22 6.82
N PRO A 423 -0.95 40.90 5.96
CA PRO A 423 -1.32 42.22 5.50
C PRO A 423 -2.57 42.20 4.62
N GLY A 424 -3.45 43.20 4.80
CA GLY A 424 -4.68 43.37 4.03
C GLY A 424 -5.90 42.66 4.61
N ALA A 425 -7.07 42.95 4.06
CA ALA A 425 -8.34 42.39 4.51
C ALA A 425 -8.39 40.89 4.24
N MET A 426 -8.46 40.08 5.30
CA MET A 426 -8.72 38.64 5.19
C MET A 426 -10.20 38.35 5.39
N ALA A 427 -11.02 38.73 4.42
CA ALA A 427 -12.47 38.62 4.53
C ALA A 427 -13.01 37.42 3.73
N PRO A 428 -13.73 36.48 4.37
CA PRO A 428 -14.62 35.59 3.67
C PRO A 428 -15.87 36.40 3.25
N ALA A 429 -15.69 37.29 2.28
CA ALA A 429 -16.68 38.30 1.90
C ALA A 429 -17.93 37.60 1.33
N GLY A 430 -19.06 37.71 2.03
CA GLY A 430 -20.30 37.02 1.64
C GLY A 430 -20.38 35.55 2.04
N ALA A 431 -19.44 35.05 2.85
CA ALA A 431 -19.52 33.69 3.35
C ALA A 431 -20.73 33.52 4.27
N THR A 432 -21.42 32.40 4.06
CA THR A 432 -22.57 31.98 4.85
C THR A 432 -22.18 31.02 5.97
N GLY A 433 -20.89 30.74 6.14
CA GLY A 433 -20.31 29.90 7.16
C GLY A 433 -18.89 30.33 7.53
N LEU A 434 -18.44 29.99 8.72
CA LEU A 434 -17.08 30.26 9.20
C LEU A 434 -16.66 29.21 10.21
N THR A 435 -15.41 28.75 10.11
CA THR A 435 -14.72 28.03 11.18
C THR A 435 -13.36 28.65 11.46
N LEU A 436 -13.07 28.93 12.73
CA LEU A 436 -11.77 29.37 13.21
C LEU A 436 -11.21 28.28 14.12
N ALA A 437 -9.96 27.85 13.91
CA ALA A 437 -9.34 26.82 14.74
C ALA A 437 -7.85 27.11 14.99
N ALA A 438 -7.34 26.68 16.15
CA ALA A 438 -5.93 26.77 16.49
C ALA A 438 -5.55 25.78 17.60
N TRP A 439 -4.27 25.42 17.67
CA TRP A 439 -3.68 24.85 18.86
C TRP A 439 -3.07 25.95 19.72
N VAL A 440 -3.36 25.90 21.02
CA VAL A 440 -2.84 26.87 22.00
C VAL A 440 -2.28 26.16 23.23
N ARG A 441 -1.18 26.68 23.76
CA ARG A 441 -0.70 26.36 25.11
C ARG A 441 -0.56 27.65 25.89
N LEU A 442 -1.60 28.00 26.63
CA LEU A 442 -1.70 29.26 27.35
C LEU A 442 -0.89 29.23 28.64
N GLU A 443 -0.19 30.30 28.98
CA GLU A 443 0.44 30.44 30.31
C GLU A 443 -0.56 30.93 31.36
N SER A 444 -1.57 31.69 30.95
CA SER A 444 -2.66 32.18 31.79
C SER A 444 -3.92 32.34 30.94
N SER A 445 -5.09 32.24 31.57
CA SER A 445 -6.40 32.52 30.99
C SER A 445 -7.14 33.63 31.74
N ASP A 446 -6.45 34.32 32.67
CA ASP A 446 -7.05 35.28 33.62
C ASP A 446 -7.19 36.69 33.04
N THR A 447 -6.68 36.89 31.82
CA THR A 447 -6.76 38.15 31.07
C THR A 447 -7.30 37.86 29.69
N ASP A 448 -7.98 38.86 29.12
CA ASP A 448 -8.54 38.76 27.78
C ASP A 448 -7.39 38.68 26.76
N GLN A 449 -7.45 37.69 25.87
CA GLN A 449 -6.37 37.36 24.93
C GLN A 449 -6.94 37.03 23.56
N THR A 450 -6.24 37.41 22.50
CA THR A 450 -6.64 37.12 21.12
C THR A 450 -5.84 35.96 20.60
N ILE A 451 -6.52 34.93 20.10
CA ILE A 451 -5.89 33.81 19.40
C ILE A 451 -5.72 34.22 17.94
N LEU A 452 -6.83 34.56 17.27
CA LEU A 452 -6.82 35.15 15.93
C LEU A 452 -8.05 36.03 15.66
N GLY A 453 -7.95 36.93 14.70
CA GLY A 453 -9.11 37.66 14.19
C GLY A 453 -8.75 38.76 13.21
N ASN A 454 -9.77 39.31 12.54
CA ASN A 454 -9.63 40.44 11.63
C ASN A 454 -10.62 41.57 11.95
N ALA A 455 -11.32 41.55 13.09
CA ALA A 455 -12.34 42.54 13.42
C ALA A 455 -11.80 43.99 13.46
N ALA A 456 -12.50 44.92 12.81
CA ALA A 456 -12.05 46.31 12.67
C ALA A 456 -12.11 47.15 13.97
N ALA A 457 -12.98 46.78 14.90
CA ALA A 457 -13.15 47.45 16.18
C ALA A 457 -13.88 46.52 17.17
N TRP A 458 -13.67 46.72 18.46
CA TRP A 458 -14.36 46.01 19.54
C TRP A 458 -15.12 46.99 20.45
N PRO A 459 -16.37 46.69 20.88
CA PRO A 459 -17.17 45.49 20.61
C PRO A 459 -18.04 45.60 19.34
N ALA A 460 -17.82 46.60 18.48
CA ALA A 460 -18.64 46.84 17.29
C ALA A 460 -17.78 47.23 16.09
N GLY A 461 -17.48 46.25 15.22
CA GLY A 461 -16.76 46.45 13.97
C GLY A 461 -16.87 45.21 13.09
N PRO A 462 -16.92 45.35 11.75
CA PRO A 462 -17.06 44.21 10.86
C PRO A 462 -15.89 43.22 11.01
N GLY A 463 -16.13 41.93 10.72
CA GLY A 463 -15.13 40.87 10.75
C GLY A 463 -15.48 39.72 11.69
N TYR A 464 -14.45 39.00 12.14
CA TYR A 464 -14.54 37.88 13.07
C TYR A 464 -13.38 37.88 14.09
N TYR A 465 -13.57 37.13 15.16
CA TYR A 465 -12.65 37.06 16.30
C TYR A 465 -12.74 35.71 17.00
N LEU A 466 -11.59 35.14 17.36
CA LEU A 466 -11.43 34.03 18.29
C LEU A 466 -10.42 34.44 19.37
N GLY A 467 -10.84 34.33 20.62
CA GLY A 467 -9.99 34.68 21.76
C GLY A 467 -10.47 34.06 23.05
N ILE A 468 -9.97 34.60 24.15
CA ILE A 468 -10.29 34.20 25.51
C ILE A 468 -10.79 35.43 26.23
N SER A 469 -11.93 35.31 26.91
CA SER A 469 -12.51 36.35 27.74
C SER A 469 -12.87 35.72 29.08
N GLN A 470 -12.36 36.28 30.17
CA GLN A 470 -12.64 35.76 31.53
C GLN A 470 -12.45 34.23 31.67
N GLY A 471 -11.40 33.68 31.05
CA GLY A 471 -11.10 32.24 31.08
C GLY A 471 -11.95 31.37 30.16
N GLN A 472 -12.88 31.94 29.39
CA GLN A 472 -13.73 31.23 28.43
C GLN A 472 -13.31 31.46 26.99
N LEU A 473 -13.36 30.42 26.17
CA LEU A 473 -13.18 30.53 24.72
C LEU A 473 -14.32 31.39 24.15
N THR A 474 -13.93 32.46 23.46
CA THR A 474 -14.83 33.49 22.94
C THR A 474 -14.72 33.57 21.42
N GLY A 475 -15.84 33.39 20.74
CA GLY A 475 -15.97 33.57 19.30
C GLY A 475 -16.93 34.70 18.97
N ALA A 476 -16.62 35.51 17.96
CA ALA A 476 -17.49 36.59 17.50
C ALA A 476 -17.47 36.77 15.99
N VAL A 477 -18.64 37.12 15.43
CA VAL A 477 -18.86 37.50 14.03
C VAL A 477 -19.78 38.71 13.98
N TRP A 478 -19.52 39.64 13.07
CA TRP A 478 -20.46 40.71 12.72
C TRP A 478 -21.00 40.49 11.32
N ASP A 479 -22.32 40.51 11.17
CA ASP A 479 -22.96 40.35 9.87
C ASP A 479 -22.96 41.65 9.05
N THR A 480 -23.37 41.59 7.78
CA THR A 480 -23.43 42.75 6.86
C THR A 480 -24.34 43.89 7.33
N THR A 481 -25.19 43.66 8.34
CA THR A 481 -26.02 44.72 8.96
C THR A 481 -25.36 45.35 10.19
N GLY A 482 -24.19 44.84 10.60
CA GLY A 482 -23.48 45.24 11.82
C GLY A 482 -23.96 44.51 13.07
N THR A 483 -24.81 43.48 12.94
CA THR A 483 -25.33 42.72 14.09
C THR A 483 -24.24 41.79 14.63
N PRO A 484 -23.89 41.88 15.93
CA PRO A 484 -22.90 40.99 16.55
C PRO A 484 -23.52 39.64 16.93
N TYR A 485 -22.83 38.56 16.58
CA TYR A 485 -23.05 37.20 17.07
C TYR A 485 -21.84 36.80 17.90
N MET A 486 -22.00 36.70 19.22
CA MET A 486 -20.91 36.44 20.16
C MET A 486 -21.26 35.29 21.09
N ILE A 487 -20.28 34.43 21.35
CA ILE A 487 -20.40 33.33 22.32
C ILE A 487 -19.14 33.26 23.17
N ALA A 488 -19.31 33.04 24.47
CA ALA A 488 -18.22 32.76 25.42
C ALA A 488 -18.57 31.49 26.18
N ALA A 489 -17.90 30.38 25.86
CA ALA A 489 -18.19 29.08 26.45
C ALA A 489 -17.02 28.11 26.32
N GLY A 490 -16.81 27.31 27.38
CA GLY A 490 -15.72 26.34 27.51
C GLY A 490 -14.46 26.94 28.10
N THR A 491 -13.90 26.26 29.09
CA THR A 491 -12.63 26.62 29.70
C THR A 491 -11.48 26.05 28.88
N VAL A 492 -10.51 26.89 28.51
CA VAL A 492 -9.28 26.45 27.85
C VAL A 492 -8.24 26.17 28.93
N PRO A 493 -7.65 24.97 29.00
CA PRO A 493 -6.68 24.65 30.03
C PRO A 493 -5.37 25.44 29.81
N THR A 494 -4.71 25.80 30.92
CA THR A 494 -3.40 26.47 30.90
C THR A 494 -2.27 25.47 31.09
N SER A 495 -1.06 25.84 30.69
CA SER A 495 0.19 25.05 30.74
C SER A 495 0.18 23.72 29.99
N THR A 496 -0.92 23.37 29.33
CA THR A 496 -1.13 22.19 28.51
C THR A 496 -1.63 22.62 27.13
N TRP A 497 -1.38 21.79 26.12
CA TRP A 497 -1.90 22.05 24.78
C TRP A 497 -3.40 21.80 24.73
N ALA A 498 -4.11 22.69 24.05
CA ALA A 498 -5.52 22.55 23.75
C ALA A 498 -5.80 22.94 22.30
N HIS A 499 -6.60 22.13 21.61
CA HIS A 499 -7.21 22.54 20.36
C HIS A 499 -8.47 23.35 20.67
N VAL A 500 -8.63 24.50 20.04
CA VAL A 500 -9.81 25.35 20.19
C VAL A 500 -10.41 25.64 18.83
N ALA A 501 -11.74 25.65 18.75
CA ALA A 501 -12.44 26.06 17.53
C ALA A 501 -13.73 26.82 17.80
N PHE A 502 -14.13 27.62 16.82
CA PHE A 502 -15.40 28.35 16.78
C PHE A 502 -16.03 28.22 15.40
N THR A 503 -17.34 27.96 15.37
CA THR A 503 -18.15 27.82 14.14
C THR A 503 -19.30 28.82 14.14
N TRP A 504 -19.70 29.29 12.95
CA TRP A 504 -20.85 30.16 12.74
C TRP A 504 -21.46 29.95 11.36
N GLN A 505 -22.80 29.85 11.25
CA GLN A 505 -23.53 29.69 9.98
C GLN A 505 -24.64 30.73 9.82
N VAL A 506 -25.01 31.13 8.60
CA VAL A 506 -26.25 31.88 8.32
C VAL A 506 -27.48 30.97 8.44
N ASN A 507 -28.54 31.46 9.07
CA ASN A 507 -29.78 30.70 9.34
C ASN A 507 -29.53 29.33 10.00
N GLY A 508 -28.47 29.23 10.80
CA GLY A 508 -28.02 27.99 11.42
C GLY A 508 -27.67 28.24 12.87
N THR A 509 -26.47 27.82 13.26
CA THR A 509 -26.01 27.97 14.65
C THR A 509 -24.56 28.40 14.75
N MET A 510 -24.14 28.83 15.94
CA MET A 510 -22.75 29.03 16.33
C MET A 510 -22.40 28.22 17.58
N ALA A 511 -21.16 27.70 17.61
CA ALA A 511 -20.66 26.87 18.70
C ALA A 511 -19.14 26.99 18.88
N THR A 512 -18.68 26.73 20.12
CA THR A 512 -17.28 26.60 20.48
C THR A 512 -16.92 25.16 20.82
N TYR A 513 -15.65 24.82 20.59
CA TYR A 513 -15.10 23.48 20.81
C TYR A 513 -13.76 23.59 21.53
N VAL A 514 -13.53 22.70 22.48
CA VAL A 514 -12.24 22.53 23.17
C VAL A 514 -11.86 21.05 23.09
N ASN A 515 -10.67 20.76 22.55
CA ASN A 515 -10.15 19.41 22.31
C ASN A 515 -11.13 18.53 21.52
N GLY A 516 -11.70 19.08 20.44
CA GLY A 516 -12.64 18.38 19.57
C GLY A 516 -14.07 18.29 20.13
N ARG A 517 -14.27 18.57 21.42
CA ARG A 517 -15.57 18.47 22.07
C ARG A 517 -16.30 19.80 22.05
N GLN A 518 -17.57 19.78 21.62
CA GLN A 518 -18.44 20.93 21.74
C GLN A 518 -18.72 21.25 23.21
N VAL A 519 -18.58 22.52 23.60
CA VAL A 519 -18.63 22.96 25.01
C VAL A 519 -19.89 23.78 25.36
N ASN A 520 -20.78 24.00 24.40
CA ASN A 520 -22.03 24.73 24.57
C ASN A 520 -23.19 24.10 23.78
N LEU A 521 -24.43 24.44 24.15
CA LEU A 521 -25.57 24.25 23.25
C LEU A 521 -25.47 25.26 22.09
N PRO A 522 -25.63 24.84 20.82
CA PRO A 522 -25.50 25.75 19.68
C PRO A 522 -26.50 26.91 19.79
N GLN A 523 -26.04 28.12 19.46
CA GLN A 523 -26.89 29.33 19.50
C GLN A 523 -27.32 29.71 18.10
N ALA A 524 -28.61 30.03 17.92
CA ALA A 524 -29.15 30.41 16.62
C ALA A 524 -28.56 31.73 16.10
N THR A 525 -28.43 31.83 14.79
CA THR A 525 -27.85 32.97 14.06
C THR A 525 -28.86 33.56 13.07
N GLY A 526 -28.53 34.72 12.49
CA GLY A 526 -29.43 35.42 11.55
C GLY A 526 -29.21 35.08 10.08
N ALA A 527 -29.91 35.82 9.21
CA ALA A 527 -30.00 35.57 7.78
C ALA A 527 -28.92 36.26 6.93
N ASN A 528 -28.06 37.09 7.54
CA ASN A 528 -27.13 37.94 6.80
C ASN A 528 -25.70 37.35 6.84
N PRO A 529 -24.94 37.38 5.74
CA PRO A 529 -23.53 36.96 5.69
C PRO A 529 -22.61 37.80 6.57
N ILE A 530 -21.36 37.36 6.70
CA ILE A 530 -20.29 38.06 7.44
C ILE A 530 -19.95 39.40 6.77
N ALA A 531 -19.79 40.46 7.58
CA ALA A 531 -19.31 41.76 7.10
C ALA A 531 -17.80 41.76 6.84
N VAL A 532 -17.41 42.39 5.73
CA VAL A 532 -16.01 42.57 5.35
C VAL A 532 -15.33 43.55 6.29
N SER A 533 -14.24 43.10 6.91
CA SER A 533 -13.35 43.97 7.70
C SER A 533 -12.18 44.47 6.85
N PRO A 534 -11.82 45.76 6.93
CA PRO A 534 -10.58 46.28 6.36
C PRO A 534 -9.34 45.99 7.23
N ALA A 535 -9.49 45.45 8.44
CA ALA A 535 -8.36 45.19 9.34
C ALA A 535 -7.52 44.00 8.85
N PRO A 536 -6.20 43.99 9.14
CA PRO A 536 -5.36 42.83 8.88
C PRO A 536 -5.81 41.63 9.74
N LEU A 537 -5.53 40.42 9.26
CA LEU A 537 -5.59 39.25 10.15
C LEU A 537 -4.41 39.33 11.11
N ARG A 538 -4.70 39.26 12.41
CA ARG A 538 -3.68 39.08 13.44
C ARG A 538 -3.87 37.77 14.17
N MET A 539 -2.75 37.15 14.51
CA MET A 539 -2.64 35.93 15.28
C MET A 539 -1.77 36.23 16.51
N GLY A 540 -2.37 36.16 17.71
CA GLY A 540 -1.69 36.49 18.96
C GLY A 540 -1.87 37.92 19.51
N ALA A 541 -2.59 38.80 18.81
CA ALA A 541 -2.94 40.14 19.30
C ALA A 541 -4.26 40.64 18.70
N ALA A 542 -4.89 41.64 19.34
CA ALA A 542 -6.15 42.18 18.84
C ALA A 542 -6.01 42.82 17.44
N PRO A 543 -6.95 42.53 16.50
CA PRO A 543 -6.90 43.06 15.14
C PRO A 543 -7.16 44.57 15.06
N TRP A 544 -7.89 45.16 16.00
CA TRP A 544 -8.14 46.61 16.05
C TRP A 544 -6.99 47.41 16.67
N ASP A 545 -6.26 46.85 17.64
CA ASP A 545 -5.12 47.48 18.30
C ASP A 545 -4.13 46.39 18.77
N PRO A 546 -2.94 46.26 18.16
CA PRO A 546 -2.02 45.17 18.47
C PRO A 546 -1.36 45.30 19.87
N ALA A 547 -1.55 46.42 20.56
CA ALA A 547 -1.12 46.59 21.95
C ALA A 547 -2.10 45.97 22.97
N GLN A 548 -3.28 45.51 22.51
CA GLN A 548 -4.34 44.96 23.35
C GLN A 548 -4.51 43.45 23.16
N ASN A 549 -5.06 42.79 24.18
CA ASN A 549 -5.41 41.36 24.21
C ASN A 549 -4.31 40.47 23.63
N THR A 550 -3.06 40.73 24.01
CA THR A 550 -1.87 40.03 23.54
C THR A 550 -1.81 38.63 24.15
N LEU A 551 -1.65 37.62 23.30
CA LEU A 551 -1.61 36.22 23.72
C LEU A 551 -0.32 35.94 24.49
N ARG A 552 -0.46 35.32 25.65
CA ARG A 552 0.66 34.85 26.47
C ARG A 552 0.68 33.32 26.50
N GLY A 553 1.56 32.75 25.69
CA GLY A 553 1.67 31.30 25.52
C GLY A 553 2.25 30.93 24.17
N VAL A 554 1.91 29.73 23.72
CA VAL A 554 2.35 29.17 22.44
C VAL A 554 1.15 29.02 21.52
N LEU A 555 1.31 29.43 20.26
CA LEU A 555 0.33 29.31 19.21
C LEU A 555 0.86 28.38 18.12
N ASP A 556 -0.01 27.51 17.64
CA ASP A 556 0.33 26.54 16.62
C ASP A 556 -0.89 26.26 15.72
N GLU A 557 -0.64 25.81 14.48
CA GLU A 557 -1.66 25.17 13.65
C GLU A 557 -2.95 25.99 13.41
N VAL A 558 -2.80 27.29 13.14
CA VAL A 558 -3.92 28.23 12.98
C VAL A 558 -4.61 28.04 11.63
N ARG A 559 -5.94 27.87 11.63
CA ARG A 559 -6.76 27.67 10.44
C ARG A 559 -8.01 28.53 10.41
N ILE A 560 -8.40 28.92 9.20
CA ILE A 560 -9.62 29.66 8.90
C ILE A 560 -10.31 29.00 7.71
N TYR A 561 -11.59 28.67 7.88
CA TYR A 561 -12.44 28.10 6.84
C TYR A 561 -13.61 29.03 6.53
N GLU A 562 -13.95 29.19 5.25
CA GLU A 562 -15.12 29.96 4.79
C GLU A 562 -16.42 29.12 4.83
N GLN A 563 -16.37 27.98 5.52
CA GLN A 563 -17.51 27.09 5.76
C GLN A 563 -17.55 26.63 7.22
N VAL A 564 -18.68 26.05 7.61
CA VAL A 564 -18.86 25.42 8.93
C VAL A 564 -18.38 23.98 8.86
N LEU A 565 -17.33 23.68 9.60
CA LEU A 565 -16.89 22.30 9.80
C LEU A 565 -17.88 21.57 10.71
N THR A 566 -18.10 20.30 10.39
CA THR A 566 -18.88 19.38 11.23
C THR A 566 -18.13 19.09 12.54
N ALA A 567 -18.85 18.60 13.55
CA ALA A 567 -18.23 18.18 14.81
C ALA A 567 -17.12 17.14 14.59
N ASP A 568 -17.31 16.22 13.64
CA ASP A 568 -16.35 15.17 13.29
C ASP A 568 -15.07 15.73 12.67
N GLN A 569 -15.20 16.70 11.75
CA GLN A 569 -14.05 17.40 11.19
C GLN A 569 -13.28 18.16 12.28
N ILE A 570 -13.96 18.76 13.25
CA ILE A 570 -13.31 19.44 14.38
C ILE A 570 -12.61 18.47 15.33
N VAL A 571 -13.20 17.29 15.59
CA VAL A 571 -12.52 16.20 16.34
C VAL A 571 -11.25 15.75 15.63
N ALA A 572 -11.29 15.62 14.31
CA ALA A 572 -10.14 15.24 13.52
C ALA A 572 -9.03 16.30 13.55
N LEU A 573 -9.37 17.59 13.44
CA LEU A 573 -8.42 18.69 13.59
C LEU A 573 -7.78 18.71 15.00
N ALA A 574 -8.57 18.42 16.04
CA ALA A 574 -8.09 18.25 17.41
C ALA A 574 -7.21 17.00 17.62
N GLY A 575 -7.16 16.08 16.64
CA GLY A 575 -6.21 14.97 16.60
C GLY A 575 -4.83 15.35 16.06
N GLY A 576 -4.65 16.62 15.66
CA GLY A 576 -3.39 17.21 15.22
C GLY A 576 -2.92 16.74 13.85
N ARG A 577 -3.70 17.02 12.80
CA ARG A 577 -3.36 16.66 11.41
C ARG A 577 -3.32 17.90 10.52
N GLY A 578 -2.15 18.16 9.94
CA GLY A 578 -1.85 19.30 9.06
C GLY A 578 -1.73 18.92 7.60
N CYS A 579 -2.52 19.54 6.72
CA CYS A 579 -2.54 19.25 5.29
C CYS A 579 -2.05 20.49 4.52
N VAL A 580 -1.06 20.31 3.65
CA VAL A 580 -0.26 21.40 3.06
C VAL A 580 -0.72 21.81 1.64
N SER A 581 -1.81 21.23 1.12
CA SER A 581 -2.29 21.48 -0.25
C SER A 581 -3.81 21.47 -0.36
N GLY A 582 -4.32 22.16 -1.39
CA GLY A 582 -5.75 22.31 -1.68
C GLY A 582 -6.41 21.07 -2.31
N GLY A 583 -5.62 20.09 -2.79
CA GLY A 583 -6.10 18.80 -3.27
C GLY A 583 -7.06 18.82 -4.47
N GLY A 584 -7.19 19.93 -5.19
CA GLY A 584 -8.22 20.09 -6.23
C GLY A 584 -7.95 19.32 -7.52
N ALA A 585 -6.69 18.96 -7.76
CA ALA A 585 -6.16 18.19 -8.88
C ALA A 585 -5.05 17.23 -8.39
N TRP A 586 -4.56 16.39 -9.30
CA TRP A 586 -3.46 15.47 -8.98
C TRP A 586 -2.12 16.19 -8.78
N THR A 587 -1.92 17.30 -9.47
CA THR A 587 -0.71 18.15 -9.35
C THR A 587 -0.57 18.84 -7.99
N ASP A 588 -1.67 18.98 -7.24
CA ASP A 588 -1.71 19.56 -5.89
C ASP A 588 -2.34 18.60 -4.87
N ALA A 589 -2.30 17.29 -5.15
CA ALA A 589 -2.97 16.28 -4.33
C ALA A 589 -2.44 16.27 -2.89
N MET A 590 -3.28 15.82 -1.97
CA MET A 590 -2.93 15.71 -0.55
C MET A 590 -2.12 14.42 -0.32
N PRO A 591 -1.04 14.45 0.47
CA PRO A 591 -0.17 13.30 0.71
C PRO A 591 -0.73 12.28 1.72
N ASP A 592 -1.88 12.57 2.32
CA ASP A 592 -2.50 11.76 3.37
C ASP A 592 -4.02 11.66 3.19
N LEU A 593 -4.55 10.44 3.27
CA LEU A 593 -5.98 10.19 3.09
C LEU A 593 -6.80 10.73 4.24
N GLN A 594 -6.32 10.64 5.48
CA GLN A 594 -7.09 11.19 6.60
C GLN A 594 -7.26 12.71 6.45
N CYS A 595 -6.21 13.37 5.97
CA CYS A 595 -6.25 14.77 5.57
C CYS A 595 -7.38 15.07 4.58
N ALA A 596 -7.43 14.34 3.47
CA ALA A 596 -8.49 14.54 2.47
C ALA A 596 -9.90 14.30 3.03
N LEU A 597 -10.07 13.32 3.91
CA LEU A 597 -11.34 13.07 4.59
C LEU A 597 -11.77 14.23 5.50
N VAL A 598 -10.83 14.97 6.08
CA VAL A 598 -11.12 16.16 6.90
C VAL A 598 -11.44 17.36 6.03
N GLU A 599 -10.65 17.60 4.99
CA GLU A 599 -10.70 18.82 4.17
C GLU A 599 -11.83 18.82 3.12
N THR A 600 -12.45 17.67 2.86
CA THR A 600 -13.58 17.53 1.93
C THR A 600 -14.90 17.84 2.63
N ALA A 601 -15.70 18.73 2.05
CA ALA A 601 -17.03 19.07 2.57
C ALA A 601 -18.05 17.96 2.26
N PRO A 602 -19.13 17.81 3.04
CA PRO A 602 -20.24 16.92 2.71
C PRO A 602 -20.73 17.12 1.28
N GLY A 603 -20.93 16.02 0.55
CA GLY A 603 -21.24 16.00 -0.89
C GLY A 603 -20.01 16.03 -1.80
N GLY A 604 -18.80 16.16 -1.24
CA GLY A 604 -17.54 16.09 -1.98
C GLY A 604 -17.06 14.66 -2.24
N GLU A 605 -16.12 14.56 -3.17
CA GLU A 605 -15.48 13.31 -3.57
C GLU A 605 -14.01 13.29 -3.16
N VAL A 606 -13.51 12.13 -2.75
CA VAL A 606 -12.11 11.87 -2.44
C VAL A 606 -11.62 10.74 -3.35
N TRP A 607 -10.64 11.03 -4.21
CA TRP A 607 -10.06 10.08 -5.15
C TRP A 607 -8.69 9.66 -4.67
N ILE A 608 -8.48 8.36 -4.57
CA ILE A 608 -7.29 7.76 -3.94
C ILE A 608 -6.51 7.01 -5.00
N ALA A 609 -5.24 7.37 -5.18
CA ALA A 609 -4.34 6.66 -6.07
C ALA A 609 -4.02 5.23 -5.57
N ALA A 610 -3.40 4.42 -6.42
CA ALA A 610 -2.89 3.11 -6.05
C ALA A 610 -1.83 3.23 -4.95
N GLY A 611 -1.97 2.42 -3.90
CA GLY A 611 -1.04 2.45 -2.77
C GLY A 611 -1.65 1.91 -1.48
N ARG A 612 -0.79 1.76 -0.47
CA ARG A 612 -1.14 1.29 0.87
C ARG A 612 -1.21 2.45 1.86
N TYR A 613 -2.40 2.71 2.40
CA TYR A 613 -2.70 3.81 3.31
C TYR A 613 -3.01 3.25 4.69
N THR A 614 -2.35 3.77 5.73
CA THR A 614 -2.64 3.47 7.13
C THR A 614 -3.30 4.68 7.79
N PRO A 615 -4.20 4.49 8.78
CA PRO A 615 -4.92 5.61 9.40
C PRO A 615 -4.01 6.49 10.26
N THR A 616 -2.79 6.03 10.59
CA THR A 616 -1.78 6.76 11.34
C THR A 616 -0.38 6.21 11.04
N GLY A 617 0.66 6.98 11.34
CA GLY A 617 2.07 6.55 11.34
C GLY A 617 2.63 6.25 12.75
N SER A 618 1.79 6.24 13.78
CA SER A 618 2.13 5.89 15.16
C SER A 618 1.43 4.61 15.63
N SER A 619 1.77 4.13 16.83
CA SER A 619 1.16 2.94 17.44
C SER A 619 -0.25 3.17 18.03
N VAL A 620 -0.97 4.23 17.64
CA VAL A 620 -2.29 4.56 18.18
C VAL A 620 -3.37 3.69 17.53
N ARG A 621 -3.79 2.64 18.23
CA ARG A 621 -4.75 1.64 17.74
C ARG A 621 -6.18 2.16 17.51
N THR A 622 -6.56 3.24 18.17
CA THR A 622 -7.89 3.87 17.97
C THR A 622 -7.96 4.74 16.72
N ALA A 623 -6.86 4.91 15.99
CA ALA A 623 -6.87 5.61 14.72
C ALA A 623 -7.62 4.79 13.67
N THR A 624 -8.40 5.47 12.83
CA THR A 624 -9.26 4.86 11.81
C THR A 624 -9.49 5.88 10.70
N PHE A 625 -9.69 5.42 9.46
CA PHE A 625 -10.22 6.26 8.40
C PHE A 625 -11.70 6.55 8.67
N ARG A 626 -11.94 7.63 9.40
CA ARG A 626 -13.30 8.12 9.68
C ARG A 626 -13.86 8.81 8.44
N ILE A 627 -14.85 8.20 7.80
CA ILE A 627 -15.57 8.77 6.65
C ILE A 627 -16.89 9.35 7.17
N GLY A 628 -17.02 10.66 7.03
CA GLY A 628 -18.19 11.42 7.47
C GLY A 628 -19.33 11.45 6.45
N GLU A 629 -20.49 11.90 6.92
CA GLU A 629 -21.72 12.06 6.17
C GLU A 629 -21.55 12.78 4.81
N GLY A 630 -22.19 12.24 3.77
CA GLY A 630 -22.22 12.84 2.43
C GLY A 630 -20.95 12.67 1.59
N LEU A 631 -19.90 12.04 2.11
CA LEU A 631 -18.65 11.84 1.35
C LEU A 631 -18.74 10.64 0.40
N SER A 632 -18.11 10.79 -0.78
CA SER A 632 -17.91 9.70 -1.73
C SER A 632 -16.42 9.45 -1.92
N ILE A 633 -15.97 8.25 -1.56
CA ILE A 633 -14.56 7.86 -1.59
C ILE A 633 -14.36 6.84 -2.72
N TYR A 634 -13.39 7.10 -3.58
CA TYR A 634 -13.10 6.28 -4.76
C TYR A 634 -11.62 5.87 -4.79
N GLY A 635 -11.32 4.57 -4.78
CA GLY A 635 -10.00 4.03 -5.12
C GLY A 635 -9.91 3.60 -6.58
N GLY A 636 -8.73 3.15 -7.03
CA GLY A 636 -8.53 2.67 -8.40
C GLY A 636 -7.82 3.62 -9.35
N PHE A 637 -7.20 4.69 -8.86
CA PHE A 637 -6.58 5.72 -9.71
C PHE A 637 -5.07 5.54 -9.86
N GLU A 638 -4.55 5.84 -11.05
CA GLU A 638 -3.12 6.01 -11.31
C GLU A 638 -2.59 7.34 -10.75
N GLY A 639 -3.44 8.38 -10.71
CA GLY A 639 -3.07 9.74 -10.30
C GLY A 639 -2.94 10.72 -11.47
N THR A 640 -3.56 10.42 -12.61
CA THR A 640 -3.56 11.29 -13.81
C THR A 640 -4.96 11.58 -14.33
N GLU A 641 -5.97 10.92 -13.77
CA GLU A 641 -7.34 10.91 -14.25
C GLU A 641 -8.06 12.22 -13.98
N THR A 642 -8.93 12.60 -14.91
CA THR A 642 -9.76 13.80 -14.83
C THR A 642 -11.22 13.50 -14.46
N ALA A 643 -11.64 12.22 -14.52
CA ALA A 643 -12.98 11.74 -14.23
C ALA A 643 -12.96 10.37 -13.51
N VAL A 644 -13.92 10.11 -12.62
CA VAL A 644 -14.07 8.82 -11.91
C VAL A 644 -14.19 7.63 -12.88
N THR A 645 -14.77 7.82 -14.07
CA THR A 645 -14.95 6.76 -15.08
C THR A 645 -13.65 6.33 -15.77
N GLN A 646 -12.53 7.02 -15.54
CA GLN A 646 -11.23 6.67 -16.11
C GLN A 646 -10.43 5.71 -15.23
N ARG A 647 -10.82 5.53 -13.97
CA ARG A 647 -10.13 4.67 -13.01
C ARG A 647 -10.22 3.20 -13.42
N ASP A 648 -9.20 2.43 -13.07
CA ASP A 648 -9.16 0.97 -13.23
C ASP A 648 -8.85 0.34 -11.87
N VAL A 649 -9.91 -0.12 -11.19
CA VAL A 649 -9.82 -0.71 -9.84
C VAL A 649 -9.05 -2.04 -9.81
N HIS A 650 -8.82 -2.68 -10.96
CA HIS A 650 -8.08 -3.94 -11.07
C HIS A 650 -6.61 -3.73 -11.45
N ALA A 651 -6.28 -2.60 -12.09
CA ALA A 651 -4.90 -2.26 -12.39
C ALA A 651 -4.24 -1.42 -11.29
N HIS A 652 -5.03 -0.65 -10.53
CA HIS A 652 -4.55 0.36 -9.60
C HIS A 652 -5.09 0.11 -8.19
N HIS A 653 -4.52 -0.88 -7.50
CA HIS A 653 -5.01 -1.30 -6.20
C HIS A 653 -4.83 -0.23 -5.10
N THR A 654 -5.94 0.22 -4.52
CA THR A 654 -5.95 1.11 -3.35
C THR A 654 -6.23 0.28 -2.09
N VAL A 655 -5.26 0.21 -1.18
CA VAL A 655 -5.31 -0.61 0.03
C VAL A 655 -5.37 0.29 1.26
N LEU A 656 -6.46 0.20 2.03
CA LEU A 656 -6.59 0.76 3.37
C LEU A 656 -6.20 -0.31 4.38
N SER A 657 -5.12 -0.09 5.12
CA SER A 657 -4.51 -1.10 6.00
C SER A 657 -4.55 -0.67 7.46
N GLY A 658 -4.89 -1.62 8.35
CA GLY A 658 -4.81 -1.48 9.80
C GLY A 658 -3.41 -1.67 10.38
N ASP A 659 -2.42 -2.11 9.59
CA ASP A 659 -1.03 -2.34 10.00
C ASP A 659 -0.29 -1.01 10.24
N ILE A 660 -0.46 -0.44 11.43
CA ILE A 660 0.06 0.89 11.78
C ILE A 660 1.53 0.85 12.21
N ASP A 661 2.09 -0.34 12.45
CA ASP A 661 3.50 -0.54 12.78
C ASP A 661 4.31 -1.28 11.69
N PHE A 662 3.70 -1.54 10.53
CA PHE A 662 4.30 -2.03 9.29
C PHE A 662 5.01 -3.39 9.41
N ASN A 663 4.44 -4.30 10.19
CA ASN A 663 5.04 -5.61 10.45
C ASN A 663 4.18 -6.81 10.00
N ASP A 664 3.05 -6.54 9.35
CA ASP A 664 2.22 -7.59 8.76
C ASP A 664 2.88 -8.20 7.52
N GLN A 665 2.73 -9.51 7.38
CA GLN A 665 3.12 -10.22 6.18
C GLN A 665 2.04 -10.02 5.10
N VAL A 666 2.36 -9.16 4.14
CA VAL A 666 1.48 -8.76 3.05
C VAL A 666 2.03 -9.21 1.69
N ASP A 667 1.16 -9.20 0.69
CA ASP A 667 1.59 -9.39 -0.70
C ASP A 667 2.22 -8.13 -1.32
N ALA A 668 2.46 -8.17 -2.63
CA ALA A 668 3.07 -7.07 -3.37
C ALA A 668 2.25 -5.78 -3.37
N ASP A 669 0.93 -5.87 -3.19
CA ASP A 669 0.03 -4.71 -3.14
C ASP A 669 -0.18 -4.20 -1.70
N GLY A 670 0.36 -4.89 -0.71
CA GLY A 670 0.22 -4.54 0.70
C GLY A 670 -1.03 -5.13 1.37
N VAL A 671 -1.59 -6.20 0.79
CA VAL A 671 -2.80 -6.87 1.27
C VAL A 671 -2.47 -8.05 2.18
N LEU A 672 -3.14 -8.11 3.33
CA LEU A 672 -3.10 -9.25 4.25
C LEU A 672 -4.35 -10.12 4.04
N TRP A 673 -4.14 -11.38 3.66
CA TRP A 673 -5.23 -12.25 3.17
C TRP A 673 -5.91 -13.09 4.26
N ARG A 674 -5.33 -13.14 5.46
CA ARG A 674 -5.84 -13.97 6.58
C ARG A 674 -5.55 -13.33 7.92
N ALA A 675 -6.57 -13.22 8.76
CA ALA A 675 -6.49 -12.61 10.08
C ALA A 675 -5.40 -13.22 10.98
N GLU A 676 -5.08 -14.51 10.83
CA GLU A 676 -4.02 -15.16 11.62
C GLU A 676 -2.60 -14.67 11.29
N ALA A 677 -2.43 -13.98 10.16
CA ALA A 677 -1.15 -13.41 9.75
C ALA A 677 -0.90 -12.00 10.31
N ILE A 678 -1.87 -11.42 11.04
CA ILE A 678 -1.70 -10.12 11.67
C ILE A 678 -0.63 -10.23 12.77
N ALA A 679 0.46 -9.49 12.61
CA ALA A 679 1.54 -9.35 13.56
C ALA A 679 1.37 -8.05 14.36
N GLY A 680 2.12 -7.93 15.45
CA GLY A 680 2.25 -6.68 16.20
C GLY A 680 0.95 -5.91 16.52
N THR A 681 0.99 -4.61 16.27
CA THR A 681 0.00 -3.62 16.69
C THR A 681 -0.73 -3.02 15.49
N ASN A 682 -2.03 -3.36 15.38
CA ASN A 682 -2.88 -2.85 14.32
C ASN A 682 -4.00 -1.96 14.85
N ALA A 683 -4.54 -1.10 13.99
CA ALA A 683 -5.76 -0.33 14.25
C ALA A 683 -6.93 -1.28 14.60
N TYR A 684 -7.78 -0.86 15.53
CA TYR A 684 -8.98 -1.62 15.90
C TYR A 684 -9.94 -1.71 14.72
N HIS A 685 -10.23 -0.56 14.10
CA HIS A 685 -11.07 -0.45 12.91
C HIS A 685 -10.27 0.25 11.83
N VAL A 686 -10.11 -0.38 10.66
CA VAL A 686 -9.45 0.30 9.54
C VAL A 686 -10.30 1.50 9.09
N VAL A 687 -11.61 1.29 8.97
CA VAL A 687 -12.58 2.31 8.53
C VAL A 687 -13.73 2.42 9.52
N THR A 688 -14.15 3.65 9.82
CA THR A 688 -15.39 3.93 10.55
C THR A 688 -16.28 4.81 9.68
N LEU A 689 -17.54 4.39 9.50
CA LEU A 689 -18.53 5.10 8.72
C LEU A 689 -19.57 5.69 9.68
N ALA A 690 -19.56 7.01 9.81
CA ALA A 690 -20.47 7.77 10.67
C ALA A 690 -21.43 8.58 9.79
N GLY A 691 -22.60 8.02 9.49
CA GLY A 691 -23.54 8.58 8.50
C GLY A 691 -24.76 9.24 9.13
N GLY A 692 -25.12 10.44 8.66
CA GLY A 692 -26.42 11.06 8.88
C GLY A 692 -27.36 10.91 7.69
N GLN A 693 -28.17 11.93 7.39
CA GLN A 693 -29.19 11.89 6.34
C GLN A 693 -28.59 11.88 4.90
N MET A 694 -27.42 12.46 4.68
CA MET A 694 -26.68 12.35 3.41
C MET A 694 -25.81 11.09 3.41
N GLY A 695 -26.18 10.12 2.56
CA GLY A 695 -25.49 8.83 2.54
C GLY A 695 -24.00 8.90 2.17
N ILE A 696 -23.25 7.87 2.57
CA ILE A 696 -21.81 7.70 2.30
C ILE A 696 -21.61 6.73 1.12
N THR A 697 -20.65 7.01 0.25
CA THR A 697 -20.18 6.05 -0.77
C THR A 697 -18.72 5.67 -0.52
N LEU A 698 -18.41 4.37 -0.53
CA LEU A 698 -17.03 3.86 -0.55
C LEU A 698 -16.89 2.84 -1.68
N ASP A 699 -16.01 3.12 -2.63
CA ASP A 699 -15.96 2.40 -3.90
C ASP A 699 -14.53 2.10 -4.38
N GLY A 700 -14.19 0.83 -4.60
CA GLY A 700 -12.93 0.42 -5.24
C GLY A 700 -11.72 0.42 -4.32
N VAL A 701 -11.89 0.03 -3.06
CA VAL A 701 -10.79 -0.10 -2.09
C VAL A 701 -10.73 -1.50 -1.49
N THR A 702 -9.51 -1.94 -1.17
CA THR A 702 -9.25 -3.13 -0.36
C THR A 702 -9.00 -2.70 1.09
N ILE A 703 -9.64 -3.36 2.05
CA ILE A 703 -9.55 -3.06 3.49
C ILE A 703 -9.02 -4.28 4.22
N THR A 704 -7.89 -4.11 4.91
CA THR A 704 -7.12 -5.25 5.43
C THR A 704 -6.38 -4.97 6.72
N GLY A 705 -6.08 -6.01 7.50
CA GLY A 705 -5.24 -5.93 8.70
C GLY A 705 -5.88 -5.18 9.87
N GLY A 706 -7.20 -4.97 9.87
CA GLY A 706 -7.87 -4.46 11.07
C GLY A 706 -7.90 -5.50 12.19
N ARG A 707 -7.71 -5.08 13.44
CA ARG A 707 -7.66 -5.98 14.60
C ARG A 707 -8.41 -5.40 15.80
N ALA A 708 -9.73 -5.58 15.80
CA ALA A 708 -10.62 -5.22 16.91
C ALA A 708 -10.52 -6.26 18.04
N ASP A 709 -9.41 -6.26 18.78
CA ASP A 709 -9.17 -7.14 19.94
C ASP A 709 -9.01 -6.36 21.26
N GLY A 710 -9.56 -5.14 21.31
CA GLY A 710 -9.49 -4.28 22.48
C GLY A 710 -10.28 -4.82 23.68
N PRO A 711 -10.24 -4.10 24.81
CA PRO A 711 -11.03 -4.44 25.99
C PRO A 711 -12.51 -4.56 25.62
N THR A 712 -13.13 -5.69 25.95
CA THR A 712 -14.55 -5.93 25.69
C THR A 712 -15.39 -4.93 26.48
N GLY A 713 -16.19 -4.13 25.78
CA GLY A 713 -17.14 -3.17 26.35
C GLY A 713 -18.57 -3.49 25.95
N ALA A 714 -19.57 -2.89 26.62
CA ALA A 714 -20.99 -3.13 26.30
C ALA A 714 -21.42 -2.63 24.90
N ASN A 715 -20.60 -1.80 24.25
CA ASN A 715 -20.96 -1.06 23.04
C ASN A 715 -20.12 -1.43 21.81
N CYS A 716 -19.35 -2.52 21.86
CA CYS A 716 -18.49 -2.97 20.77
C CYS A 716 -17.26 -2.09 20.44
N ASP A 717 -17.08 -0.89 21.01
CA ASP A 717 -16.17 0.22 20.58
C ASP A 717 -14.72 -0.13 20.17
N MET A 718 -14.21 -1.32 20.52
CA MET A 718 -12.85 -1.77 20.19
C MET A 718 -12.75 -3.28 19.87
N ASP A 719 -13.86 -4.03 19.90
CA ASP A 719 -13.88 -5.50 19.77
C ASP A 719 -14.80 -6.05 18.66
N CYS A 720 -15.41 -5.16 17.86
CA CYS A 720 -16.27 -5.49 16.72
C CYS A 720 -15.81 -4.73 15.45
N GLY A 721 -16.06 -5.25 14.25
CA GLY A 721 -15.78 -4.50 13.01
C GLY A 721 -14.29 -4.24 12.76
N GLY A 722 -13.48 -5.29 12.61
CA GLY A 722 -12.03 -5.13 12.38
C GLY A 722 -11.72 -4.31 11.13
N GLY A 723 -12.36 -4.66 10.01
CA GLY A 723 -12.23 -3.90 8.76
C GLY A 723 -13.04 -2.60 8.78
N ILE A 724 -14.38 -2.73 8.81
CA ILE A 724 -15.32 -1.61 8.77
C ILE A 724 -16.27 -1.67 9.97
N TRP A 725 -16.41 -0.53 10.64
CA TRP A 725 -17.51 -0.25 11.54
C TRP A 725 -18.53 0.68 10.90
N VAL A 726 -19.81 0.31 10.93
CA VAL A 726 -20.90 1.12 10.37
C VAL A 726 -21.86 1.61 11.45
N GLU A 727 -21.93 2.93 11.60
CA GLU A 727 -22.87 3.67 12.44
C GLU A 727 -23.49 4.81 11.61
N GLY A 728 -24.48 4.52 10.76
CA GLY A 728 -25.11 5.58 9.98
C GLY A 728 -26.36 5.19 9.20
N ASP A 729 -27.16 6.19 8.82
CA ASP A 729 -28.50 5.96 8.26
C ASP A 729 -28.46 5.31 6.86
N ARG A 730 -27.50 5.69 5.99
CA ARG A 730 -27.39 5.18 4.61
C ARG A 730 -25.94 5.05 4.11
N VAL A 731 -25.50 3.82 3.85
CA VAL A 731 -24.15 3.51 3.36
C VAL A 731 -24.20 2.70 2.06
N VAL A 732 -23.41 3.11 1.08
CA VAL A 732 -23.25 2.43 -0.21
C VAL A 732 -21.80 2.01 -0.39
N LEU A 733 -21.57 0.70 -0.42
CA LEU A 733 -20.27 0.07 -0.61
C LEU A 733 -20.24 -0.56 -2.00
N ARG A 734 -19.18 -0.32 -2.78
CA ARG A 734 -19.02 -0.88 -4.12
C ARG A 734 -17.60 -1.35 -4.38
N ASN A 735 -17.43 -2.41 -5.17
CA ASN A 735 -16.10 -2.88 -5.58
C ASN A 735 -15.13 -3.05 -4.40
N LEU A 736 -15.62 -3.58 -3.27
CA LEU A 736 -14.83 -3.68 -2.04
C LEU A 736 -14.26 -5.07 -1.81
N GLU A 737 -13.05 -5.09 -1.28
CA GLU A 737 -12.45 -6.30 -0.72
C GLU A 737 -12.18 -6.09 0.76
N LEU A 738 -12.76 -6.92 1.61
CA LEU A 738 -12.48 -6.93 3.05
C LEU A 738 -11.73 -8.22 3.36
N LEU A 739 -10.43 -8.10 3.59
CA LEU A 739 -9.51 -9.23 3.60
C LEU A 739 -8.71 -9.30 4.89
N GLY A 740 -8.74 -10.47 5.53
CA GLY A 740 -7.85 -10.77 6.64
C GLY A 740 -8.03 -9.86 7.86
N ASN A 741 -9.24 -9.39 8.14
CA ASN A 741 -9.53 -8.56 9.31
C ASN A 741 -10.00 -9.41 10.50
N HIS A 742 -9.69 -8.97 11.71
CA HIS A 742 -9.99 -9.67 12.96
C HIS A 742 -10.85 -8.83 13.90
N ALA A 743 -11.84 -9.46 14.53
CA ALA A 743 -12.56 -8.94 15.68
C ALA A 743 -12.68 -10.03 16.76
N ASN A 744 -12.66 -9.68 18.05
CA ASN A 744 -12.89 -10.67 19.09
C ASN A 744 -14.37 -11.07 19.21
N SER A 745 -15.30 -10.18 18.86
CA SER A 745 -16.72 -10.34 19.12
C SER A 745 -17.55 -10.50 17.84
N LYS A 746 -17.79 -9.42 17.08
CA LYS A 746 -18.74 -9.40 15.95
C LYS A 746 -18.10 -8.80 14.70
N GLY A 747 -18.31 -9.42 13.55
CA GLY A 747 -18.00 -8.83 12.24
C GLY A 747 -16.51 -8.60 12.03
N GLY A 748 -15.76 -9.65 11.67
CA GLY A 748 -14.32 -9.53 11.47
C GLY A 748 -13.99 -8.55 10.33
N GLY A 749 -14.67 -8.72 9.19
CA GLY A 749 -14.63 -7.79 8.07
C GLY A 749 -15.48 -6.55 8.32
N LEU A 750 -16.79 -6.70 8.52
CA LEU A 750 -17.74 -5.59 8.70
C LEU A 750 -18.69 -5.84 9.87
N TYR A 751 -18.88 -4.81 10.70
CA TYR A 751 -19.92 -4.78 11.70
C TYR A 751 -20.89 -3.62 11.43
N GLN A 752 -22.17 -3.94 11.27
CA GLN A 752 -23.25 -2.96 11.12
C GLN A 752 -24.07 -2.90 12.41
N VAL A 753 -24.07 -1.72 13.04
CA VAL A 753 -24.88 -1.44 14.23
C VAL A 753 -26.34 -1.17 13.84
N SER A 754 -26.57 -0.24 12.91
CA SER A 754 -27.87 0.29 12.52
C SER A 754 -27.87 0.81 11.07
N GLY A 755 -29.04 1.24 10.57
CA GLY A 755 -29.18 1.93 9.28
C GLY A 755 -29.41 1.03 8.07
N VAL A 756 -29.18 1.59 6.88
CA VAL A 756 -29.32 0.90 5.59
C VAL A 756 -27.98 0.80 4.90
N THR A 757 -27.44 -0.42 4.79
CA THR A 757 -26.19 -0.68 4.07
C THR A 757 -26.47 -1.46 2.80
N SER A 758 -25.90 -1.01 1.69
CA SER A 758 -25.86 -1.77 0.45
C SER A 758 -24.42 -2.03 0.07
N LEU A 759 -24.09 -3.28 -0.27
CA LEU A 759 -22.82 -3.66 -0.84
C LEU A 759 -23.05 -4.34 -2.18
N VAL A 760 -22.42 -3.80 -3.22
CA VAL A 760 -22.47 -4.31 -4.59
C VAL A 760 -21.05 -4.63 -5.04
N ASP A 761 -20.84 -5.80 -5.63
CA ASP A 761 -19.53 -6.22 -6.15
C ASP A 761 -18.47 -6.25 -5.05
N GLY A 762 -18.40 -7.32 -4.26
CA GLY A 762 -17.35 -7.40 -3.25
C GLY A 762 -16.92 -8.79 -2.82
N LEU A 763 -15.83 -8.83 -2.07
CA LEU A 763 -15.21 -10.02 -1.54
C LEU A 763 -14.96 -9.85 -0.05
N PHE A 764 -15.46 -10.78 0.76
CA PHE A 764 -15.00 -10.95 2.13
C PHE A 764 -14.17 -12.24 2.22
N GLY A 765 -12.90 -12.08 2.56
CA GLY A 765 -11.92 -13.15 2.50
C GLY A 765 -11.09 -13.29 3.78
N GLY A 766 -11.01 -14.48 4.36
CA GLY A 766 -10.05 -14.75 5.45
C GLY A 766 -10.25 -13.92 6.73
N ASN A 767 -11.43 -13.34 6.92
CA ASN A 767 -11.75 -12.54 8.11
C ASN A 767 -12.14 -13.44 9.29
N GLN A 768 -11.94 -12.95 10.53
CA GLN A 768 -12.17 -13.71 11.75
C GLN A 768 -12.97 -12.93 12.80
N ALA A 769 -13.98 -13.57 13.40
CA ALA A 769 -14.72 -13.07 14.56
C ALA A 769 -15.23 -14.19 15.47
N ASN A 770 -15.93 -13.86 16.57
CA ASN A 770 -16.72 -14.86 17.29
C ASN A 770 -18.08 -15.11 16.60
N HIS A 771 -18.72 -14.05 16.11
CA HIS A 771 -19.95 -14.11 15.31
C HIS A 771 -19.81 -13.30 14.01
N GLY A 772 -20.16 -13.91 12.87
CA GLY A 772 -20.05 -13.23 11.58
C GLY A 772 -18.59 -12.97 11.20
N GLY A 773 -17.85 -14.03 10.82
CA GLY A 773 -16.42 -13.90 10.50
C GLY A 773 -16.19 -12.84 9.41
N ALA A 774 -17.00 -12.86 8.34
CA ALA A 774 -17.02 -11.80 7.33
C ALA A 774 -17.80 -10.58 7.80
N LEU A 775 -19.07 -10.77 8.18
CA LEU A 775 -19.98 -9.67 8.44
C LEU A 775 -21.01 -10.02 9.51
N TYR A 776 -21.28 -9.05 10.38
CA TYR A 776 -22.35 -9.12 11.38
C TYR A 776 -23.29 -7.91 11.25
N THR A 777 -24.59 -8.15 11.24
CA THR A 777 -25.62 -7.09 11.34
C THR A 777 -26.39 -7.20 12.64
N GLU A 778 -26.45 -6.12 13.41
CA GLU A 778 -27.22 -6.06 14.66
C GLU A 778 -28.66 -5.58 14.41
N LEU A 779 -28.81 -4.31 14.03
CA LEU A 779 -30.07 -3.68 13.65
C LEU A 779 -29.90 -3.08 12.24
N GLY A 780 -30.99 -3.00 11.47
CA GLY A 780 -31.00 -2.34 10.16
C GLY A 780 -31.14 -3.26 8.95
N GLU A 781 -31.20 -2.64 7.78
CA GLU A 781 -31.43 -3.31 6.51
C GLU A 781 -30.11 -3.50 5.76
N LEU A 782 -29.82 -4.74 5.37
CA LEU A 782 -28.63 -5.09 4.59
C LEU A 782 -29.05 -5.55 3.20
N THR A 783 -28.45 -4.99 2.17
CA THR A 783 -28.55 -5.49 0.79
C THR A 783 -27.17 -5.91 0.30
N LEU A 784 -26.96 -7.19 0.02
CA LEU A 784 -25.75 -7.71 -0.60
C LEU A 784 -26.06 -8.19 -2.02
N VAL A 785 -25.32 -7.69 -3.00
CA VAL A 785 -25.50 -8.01 -4.42
C VAL A 785 -24.15 -8.35 -5.03
N ASN A 786 -24.02 -9.51 -5.66
CA ASN A 786 -22.79 -9.96 -6.31
C ASN A 786 -21.59 -9.99 -5.35
N VAL A 787 -21.68 -10.81 -4.30
CA VAL A 787 -20.67 -10.84 -3.22
C VAL A 787 -20.13 -12.25 -3.02
N ALA A 788 -18.82 -12.36 -2.90
CA ALA A 788 -18.12 -13.59 -2.56
C ALA A 788 -17.72 -13.62 -1.07
N LEU A 789 -17.95 -14.76 -0.40
CA LEU A 789 -17.54 -15.02 0.98
C LEU A 789 -16.63 -16.24 1.00
N SER A 790 -15.33 -16.04 1.16
CA SER A 790 -14.33 -17.11 1.08
C SER A 790 -13.45 -17.22 2.32
N GLY A 791 -13.37 -18.40 2.93
CA GLY A 791 -12.37 -18.66 3.97
C GLY A 791 -12.54 -17.86 5.26
N ASN A 792 -13.72 -17.31 5.53
CA ASN A 792 -13.97 -16.55 6.76
C ASN A 792 -14.24 -17.49 7.95
N ARG A 793 -13.93 -17.05 9.16
CA ARG A 793 -13.99 -17.88 10.37
C ARG A 793 -14.75 -17.21 11.52
N ALA A 794 -15.69 -17.95 12.09
CA ALA A 794 -16.38 -17.60 13.33
C ALA A 794 -16.06 -18.62 14.45
N GLY A 795 -15.73 -18.12 15.64
CA GLY A 795 -15.59 -18.93 16.84
C GLY A 795 -16.88 -19.65 17.24
N ALA A 796 -18.04 -19.04 16.97
CA ALA A 796 -19.36 -19.54 17.34
C ALA A 796 -20.28 -19.71 16.12
N GLU A 797 -20.91 -18.65 15.61
CA GLU A 797 -21.91 -18.75 14.55
C GLU A 797 -21.63 -17.81 13.37
N GLY A 798 -22.03 -18.24 12.16
CA GLY A 798 -21.93 -17.41 10.96
C GLY A 798 -20.48 -17.24 10.52
N GLY A 799 -19.84 -18.30 10.03
CA GLY A 799 -18.45 -18.23 9.58
C GLY A 799 -18.24 -17.16 8.52
N GLY A 800 -19.18 -17.06 7.57
CA GLY A 800 -19.36 -15.88 6.71
C GLY A 800 -20.21 -14.81 7.40
N LEU A 801 -21.53 -14.94 7.32
CA LEU A 801 -22.50 -13.92 7.74
C LEU A 801 -23.25 -14.32 9.02
N TYR A 802 -23.46 -13.35 9.91
CA TYR A 802 -24.44 -13.44 10.99
C TYR A 802 -25.50 -12.35 10.84
N LEU A 803 -26.76 -12.76 10.69
CA LEU A 803 -27.91 -11.86 10.59
C LEU A 803 -28.74 -11.91 11.86
N ALA A 804 -28.60 -10.92 12.73
CA ALA A 804 -29.31 -10.89 14.02
C ALA A 804 -30.78 -10.47 13.88
N SER A 805 -31.09 -9.52 12.99
CA SER A 805 -32.46 -9.00 12.79
C SER A 805 -32.62 -8.33 11.41
N GLY A 806 -33.76 -7.66 11.17
CA GLY A 806 -34.08 -6.93 9.92
C GLY A 806 -34.54 -7.83 8.76
N THR A 807 -34.79 -7.26 7.57
CA THR A 807 -35.13 -8.05 6.35
C THR A 807 -34.01 -8.06 5.29
N PRO A 808 -32.81 -8.61 5.55
CA PRO A 808 -31.71 -8.60 4.59
C PRO A 808 -32.08 -9.19 3.23
N ARG A 809 -31.61 -8.55 2.16
CA ARG A 809 -31.74 -9.03 0.78
C ARG A 809 -30.38 -9.46 0.27
N LEU A 810 -30.23 -10.75 0.00
CA LEU A 810 -29.00 -11.38 -0.44
C LEU A 810 -29.20 -11.91 -1.86
N THR A 811 -28.47 -11.39 -2.84
CA THR A 811 -28.63 -11.78 -4.24
C THR A 811 -27.27 -12.00 -4.89
N ASN A 812 -27.13 -13.08 -5.66
CA ASN A 812 -25.86 -13.41 -6.31
C ASN A 812 -24.70 -13.58 -5.31
N LEU A 813 -24.95 -14.27 -4.20
CA LEU A 813 -23.89 -14.62 -3.25
C LEU A 813 -23.22 -15.93 -3.66
N SER A 814 -21.89 -15.98 -3.59
CA SER A 814 -21.14 -17.24 -3.57
C SER A 814 -20.40 -17.36 -2.25
N ALA A 815 -20.70 -18.40 -1.47
CA ALA A 815 -20.08 -18.62 -0.17
C ALA A 815 -19.46 -20.02 -0.07
N GLY A 816 -18.15 -20.09 0.12
CA GLY A 816 -17.44 -21.36 0.26
C GLY A 816 -16.19 -21.29 1.14
N GLY A 817 -15.85 -22.42 1.75
CA GLY A 817 -14.69 -22.52 2.63
C GLY A 817 -14.81 -21.75 3.95
N ASN A 818 -15.99 -21.26 4.31
CA ASN A 818 -16.21 -20.54 5.57
C ASN A 818 -16.41 -21.54 6.73
N LEU A 819 -15.95 -21.17 7.92
CA LEU A 819 -15.91 -22.04 9.10
C LEU A 819 -16.62 -21.39 10.29
N ALA A 820 -17.55 -22.10 10.93
CA ALA A 820 -18.13 -21.72 12.22
C ALA A 820 -17.93 -22.83 13.27
N GLY A 821 -17.64 -22.43 14.52
CA GLY A 821 -17.48 -23.39 15.62
C GLY A 821 -18.75 -24.14 16.01
N ASN A 822 -19.94 -23.55 15.79
CA ASN A 822 -21.22 -24.12 16.19
C ASN A 822 -22.21 -24.26 15.02
N ARG A 823 -22.61 -23.15 14.37
CA ARG A 823 -23.74 -23.13 13.42
C ARG A 823 -23.51 -22.18 12.26
N GLY A 824 -24.02 -22.54 11.08
CA GLY A 824 -24.03 -21.64 9.92
C GLY A 824 -22.61 -21.31 9.46
N GLY A 825 -21.91 -22.29 8.87
CA GLY A 825 -20.55 -22.09 8.37
C GLY A 825 -20.49 -20.94 7.36
N ALA A 826 -21.44 -20.87 6.43
CA ALA A 826 -21.57 -19.74 5.51
C ALA A 826 -22.47 -18.63 6.09
N LEU A 827 -23.67 -18.98 6.54
CA LEU A 827 -24.69 -18.03 6.97
C LEU A 827 -25.46 -18.55 8.19
N TYR A 828 -25.55 -17.70 9.22
CA TYR A 828 -26.43 -17.88 10.37
C TYR A 828 -27.51 -16.80 10.40
N ILE A 829 -28.77 -17.24 10.49
CA ILE A 829 -29.94 -16.36 10.55
C ILE A 829 -30.61 -16.55 11.92
N ASP A 830 -30.56 -15.50 12.73
CA ASP A 830 -31.15 -15.51 14.07
C ASP A 830 -32.63 -15.11 14.04
N ALA A 831 -32.96 -14.02 13.34
CA ALA A 831 -34.32 -13.52 13.16
C ALA A 831 -34.46 -12.69 11.86
N GLY A 832 -35.68 -12.22 11.56
CA GLY A 832 -35.91 -11.09 10.65
C GLY A 832 -36.40 -11.40 9.22
N GLY A 833 -36.30 -12.64 8.74
CA GLY A 833 -36.90 -13.06 7.46
C GLY A 833 -36.13 -12.59 6.23
N PRO A 834 -34.85 -12.95 6.09
CA PRO A 834 -34.06 -12.55 4.93
C PRO A 834 -34.60 -13.20 3.65
N VAL A 835 -34.40 -12.49 2.53
CA VAL A 835 -34.69 -12.98 1.18
C VAL A 835 -33.37 -13.29 0.49
N ILE A 836 -33.16 -14.54 0.12
CA ILE A 836 -31.96 -15.05 -0.53
C ILE A 836 -32.34 -15.53 -1.93
N ALA A 837 -31.67 -14.99 -2.94
CA ALA A 837 -31.94 -15.31 -4.34
C ALA A 837 -30.65 -15.51 -5.13
N ASN A 838 -30.69 -16.34 -6.18
CA ASN A 838 -29.61 -16.54 -7.14
C ASN A 838 -28.25 -16.78 -6.50
N SER A 839 -28.20 -17.56 -5.41
CA SER A 839 -26.99 -17.71 -4.60
C SER A 839 -26.46 -19.14 -4.57
N VAL A 840 -25.22 -19.32 -4.12
CA VAL A 840 -24.53 -20.60 -4.03
C VAL A 840 -23.84 -20.73 -2.67
N PHE A 841 -24.20 -21.75 -1.90
CA PHE A 841 -23.59 -22.08 -0.60
C PHE A 841 -23.10 -23.52 -0.61
N GLY A 842 -21.78 -23.70 -0.57
CA GLY A 842 -21.15 -25.03 -0.52
C GLY A 842 -19.71 -25.00 -0.03
N ASN A 843 -19.19 -26.15 0.39
CA ASN A 843 -17.86 -26.33 0.98
C ASN A 843 -17.62 -25.50 2.25
N ASN A 844 -18.67 -25.14 2.97
CA ASN A 844 -18.58 -24.51 4.29
C ASN A 844 -18.64 -25.56 5.41
N THR A 845 -18.10 -25.22 6.58
CA THR A 845 -17.94 -26.14 7.71
C THR A 845 -18.57 -25.57 8.98
N ALA A 846 -19.46 -26.33 9.62
CA ALA A 846 -19.93 -26.12 10.98
C ALA A 846 -20.51 -27.42 11.54
N PRO A 847 -20.59 -27.61 12.87
CA PRO A 847 -21.30 -28.77 13.44
C PRO A 847 -22.78 -28.87 13.07
N THR A 848 -23.46 -27.76 12.81
CA THR A 848 -24.88 -27.74 12.43
C THR A 848 -25.15 -26.69 11.36
N GLY A 849 -25.92 -27.06 10.32
CA GLY A 849 -26.18 -26.20 9.16
C GLY A 849 -24.89 -25.63 8.56
N PRO A 850 -23.96 -26.46 8.03
CA PRO A 850 -22.67 -25.98 7.53
C PRO A 850 -22.81 -24.90 6.47
N GLN A 851 -23.79 -25.02 5.56
CA GLN A 851 -24.08 -23.99 4.57
C GLN A 851 -24.89 -22.84 5.18
N VAL A 852 -26.13 -23.11 5.56
CA VAL A 852 -27.07 -22.13 6.09
C VAL A 852 -27.76 -22.71 7.33
N HIS A 853 -27.77 -21.94 8.41
CA HIS A 853 -28.55 -22.26 9.62
C HIS A 853 -29.60 -21.18 9.86
N VAL A 854 -30.84 -21.60 10.10
CA VAL A 854 -31.97 -20.70 10.38
C VAL A 854 -32.57 -21.05 11.74
N ASN A 855 -32.65 -20.09 12.65
CA ASN A 855 -33.36 -20.27 13.90
C ASN A 855 -34.88 -20.30 13.68
N GLY A 856 -35.57 -21.15 14.46
CA GLY A 856 -37.01 -21.37 14.31
C GLY A 856 -37.81 -20.08 14.46
N GLY A 857 -38.65 -19.76 13.47
CA GLY A 857 -39.46 -18.54 13.44
C GLY A 857 -38.82 -17.35 12.73
N ALA A 858 -37.58 -17.47 12.26
CA ALA A 858 -36.91 -16.39 11.53
C ALA A 858 -37.49 -16.13 10.13
N GLY A 859 -38.18 -17.09 9.50
CA GLY A 859 -38.97 -16.85 8.28
C GLY A 859 -38.15 -16.58 7.01
N ALA A 860 -36.95 -17.16 6.88
CA ALA A 860 -36.10 -16.98 5.71
C ALA A 860 -36.74 -17.52 4.42
N SER A 861 -36.64 -16.76 3.32
CA SER A 861 -37.06 -17.18 1.98
C SER A 861 -35.83 -17.40 1.11
N ILE A 862 -35.72 -18.58 0.52
CA ILE A 862 -34.59 -18.98 -0.34
C ILE A 862 -35.15 -19.40 -1.70
N ASP A 863 -34.79 -18.66 -2.74
CA ASP A 863 -35.31 -18.86 -4.09
C ASP A 863 -34.17 -18.93 -5.11
N HIS A 864 -34.33 -19.73 -6.17
CA HIS A 864 -33.32 -19.91 -7.25
C HIS A 864 -31.91 -19.95 -6.69
N THR A 865 -31.59 -20.93 -5.84
CA THR A 865 -30.35 -20.94 -5.06
C THR A 865 -29.84 -22.37 -4.95
N LEU A 866 -28.52 -22.54 -4.94
CA LEU A 866 -27.89 -23.80 -4.61
C LEU A 866 -27.45 -23.79 -3.15
N VAL A 867 -27.97 -24.72 -2.37
CA VAL A 867 -27.46 -25.04 -1.02
C VAL A 867 -27.01 -26.48 -1.05
N GLN A 868 -25.71 -26.74 -0.85
CA GLN A 868 -25.12 -28.06 -1.03
C GLN A 868 -25.85 -29.18 -0.28
N ASP A 869 -26.30 -28.88 0.94
CA ASP A 869 -26.99 -29.84 1.83
C ASP A 869 -28.53 -29.81 1.68
N GLY A 870 -29.06 -29.06 0.71
CA GLY A 870 -30.50 -28.89 0.49
C GLY A 870 -31.15 -27.80 1.35
N CYS A 871 -32.49 -27.79 1.40
CA CYS A 871 -33.23 -26.71 2.05
C CYS A 871 -32.99 -26.72 3.58
N PRO A 872 -32.49 -25.62 4.16
CA PRO A 872 -32.24 -25.56 5.59
C PRO A 872 -33.56 -25.59 6.39
N ALA A 873 -33.53 -26.26 7.54
CA ALA A 873 -34.68 -26.33 8.42
C ALA A 873 -35.10 -24.93 8.90
N GLY A 874 -36.40 -24.61 8.80
CA GLY A 874 -36.94 -23.30 9.19
C GLY A 874 -36.96 -22.25 8.07
N ALA A 875 -36.46 -22.57 6.87
CA ALA A 875 -36.59 -21.73 5.68
C ALA A 875 -37.73 -22.19 4.77
N ALA A 876 -38.28 -21.25 3.99
CA ALA A 876 -39.15 -21.51 2.85
C ALA A 876 -38.31 -21.50 1.57
N CYS A 877 -38.14 -22.67 0.94
CA CYS A 877 -37.35 -22.81 -0.28
C CYS A 877 -38.21 -23.01 -1.54
N SER A 878 -37.86 -22.32 -2.62
CA SER A 878 -38.38 -22.52 -3.98
C SER A 878 -37.23 -22.54 -4.99
N SER A 879 -37.39 -23.26 -6.10
CA SER A 879 -36.34 -23.41 -7.13
C SER A 879 -34.94 -23.71 -6.57
N LEU A 880 -34.86 -24.59 -5.57
CA LEU A 880 -33.63 -24.88 -4.84
C LEU A 880 -32.88 -26.07 -5.45
N LEU A 881 -31.58 -25.90 -5.66
CA LEU A 881 -30.66 -26.97 -6.06
C LEU A 881 -29.85 -27.46 -4.86
N SER A 882 -29.43 -28.72 -4.91
CA SER A 882 -28.50 -29.33 -3.95
C SER A 882 -27.42 -30.12 -4.68
N GLY A 883 -26.30 -30.37 -4.00
CA GLY A 883 -25.11 -30.97 -4.59
C GLY A 883 -23.88 -30.07 -4.48
N ASP A 884 -22.72 -30.61 -4.82
CA ASP A 884 -21.46 -29.87 -4.79
C ASP A 884 -21.50 -28.73 -5.82
N PRO A 885 -21.27 -27.46 -5.43
CA PRO A 885 -21.20 -26.35 -6.38
C PRO A 885 -19.99 -26.41 -7.31
N LEU A 886 -19.01 -27.30 -7.07
CA LEU A 886 -17.78 -27.43 -7.85
C LEU A 886 -17.04 -26.08 -7.96
N PHE A 887 -16.76 -25.46 -6.82
CA PHE A 887 -15.91 -24.27 -6.77
C PHE A 887 -14.46 -24.62 -7.12
N ALA A 888 -13.73 -23.68 -7.73
CA ALA A 888 -12.34 -23.85 -8.14
C ALA A 888 -11.32 -24.01 -6.98
N MET A 889 -11.75 -23.79 -5.74
CA MET A 889 -10.94 -23.90 -4.52
C MET A 889 -10.27 -25.28 -4.32
N THR A 890 -9.08 -25.26 -3.70
CA THR A 890 -8.38 -26.46 -3.20
C THR A 890 -8.69 -26.69 -1.72
N THR A 891 -8.19 -27.76 -1.11
CA THR A 891 -8.46 -28.15 0.29
C THR A 891 -7.98 -27.14 1.34
N THR A 892 -7.20 -26.12 0.96
CA THR A 892 -6.79 -25.00 1.81
C THR A 892 -7.31 -23.71 1.18
N VAL A 893 -8.33 -23.09 1.79
CA VAL A 893 -9.10 -22.00 1.20
C VAL A 893 -8.28 -20.70 1.17
N PRO A 894 -7.92 -20.16 -0.01
CA PRO A 894 -7.34 -18.83 -0.13
C PRO A 894 -8.47 -17.79 -0.22
N ALA A 895 -8.28 -16.64 0.42
CA ALA A 895 -9.17 -15.49 0.39
C ALA A 895 -9.13 -14.72 -0.96
N THR A 896 -9.13 -15.41 -2.10
CA THR A 896 -8.93 -14.81 -3.43
C THR A 896 -10.24 -14.69 -4.22
N ARG A 897 -10.33 -13.71 -5.13
CA ARG A 897 -11.45 -13.57 -6.09
C ARG A 897 -11.68 -14.80 -6.95
N THR A 898 -10.66 -15.64 -7.15
CA THR A 898 -10.79 -16.82 -8.02
C THR A 898 -11.24 -18.07 -7.28
N ALA A 899 -11.25 -18.07 -5.94
CA ALA A 899 -11.50 -19.27 -5.14
C ALA A 899 -12.90 -19.88 -5.37
N LEU A 900 -13.89 -19.06 -5.68
CA LEU A 900 -15.29 -19.46 -5.82
C LEU A 900 -15.79 -19.41 -7.27
N LEU A 901 -14.88 -19.39 -8.25
CA LEU A 901 -15.23 -19.59 -9.66
C LEU A 901 -15.88 -20.98 -9.82
N LEU A 902 -16.96 -21.04 -10.61
CA LEU A 902 -17.62 -22.30 -10.95
C LEU A 902 -16.75 -23.11 -11.93
N GLN A 903 -16.51 -24.37 -11.61
CA GLN A 903 -15.87 -25.32 -12.52
C GLN A 903 -16.87 -25.85 -13.56
N PRO A 904 -16.38 -26.38 -14.70
CA PRO A 904 -17.23 -27.07 -15.66
C PRO A 904 -18.08 -28.16 -15.00
N ALA A 905 -19.32 -28.33 -15.46
CA ALA A 905 -20.34 -29.21 -14.90
C ALA A 905 -20.88 -28.84 -13.51
N SER A 906 -20.57 -27.64 -13.01
CA SER A 906 -21.23 -27.15 -11.80
C SER A 906 -22.75 -27.12 -12.00
N PRO A 907 -23.54 -27.64 -11.04
CA PRO A 907 -25.00 -27.55 -11.06
C PRO A 907 -25.53 -26.11 -10.91
N ALA A 908 -24.66 -25.13 -10.65
CA ALA A 908 -25.03 -23.71 -10.56
C ALA A 908 -25.06 -23.00 -11.92
N ILE A 909 -24.53 -23.61 -12.99
CA ILE A 909 -24.41 -23.00 -14.31
C ILE A 909 -25.77 -22.97 -15.02
N ASP A 910 -26.15 -21.80 -15.56
CA ASP A 910 -27.38 -21.50 -16.30
C ASP A 910 -28.67 -21.75 -15.51
N MET A 911 -28.64 -21.58 -14.18
CA MET A 911 -29.75 -21.93 -13.28
C MET A 911 -30.39 -20.76 -12.52
N GLY A 912 -29.93 -19.53 -12.74
CA GLY A 912 -30.46 -18.34 -12.05
C GLY A 912 -31.72 -17.74 -12.69
N ASP A 913 -32.31 -16.77 -11.99
CA ASP A 913 -33.40 -15.95 -12.50
C ASP A 913 -32.91 -14.57 -12.95
N ASN A 914 -32.96 -14.33 -14.26
CA ASN A 914 -32.59 -13.05 -14.87
C ASN A 914 -33.46 -11.86 -14.42
N ASN A 915 -34.68 -12.12 -13.95
CA ASN A 915 -35.66 -11.10 -13.60
C ASN A 915 -35.66 -10.76 -12.11
N ALA A 916 -34.79 -11.38 -11.31
CA ALA A 916 -34.68 -11.06 -9.90
C ALA A 916 -34.37 -9.56 -9.73
N THR A 917 -35.15 -8.92 -8.86
CA THR A 917 -35.09 -7.46 -8.65
C THR A 917 -34.08 -7.12 -7.58
N LEU A 918 -33.42 -5.96 -7.72
CA LEU A 918 -32.50 -5.45 -6.71
C LEU A 918 -33.25 -4.72 -5.58
N GLY A 919 -32.57 -4.52 -4.44
CA GLY A 919 -33.02 -3.80 -3.24
C GLY A 919 -33.72 -2.46 -3.46
N SER A 920 -34.45 -1.94 -2.47
CA SER A 920 -34.89 -0.52 -2.45
C SER A 920 -33.72 0.48 -2.43
N ALA A 921 -32.51 0.03 -2.05
CA ALA A 921 -31.26 0.79 -2.12
C ALA A 921 -30.67 0.87 -3.55
N LEU A 922 -31.15 0.03 -4.48
CA LEU A 922 -30.89 0.09 -5.93
C LEU A 922 -32.26 0.08 -6.66
N PRO A 923 -33.11 1.10 -6.44
CA PRO A 923 -34.53 0.98 -6.71
C PRO A 923 -34.82 0.77 -8.20
N GLY A 924 -35.50 -0.34 -8.53
CA GLY A 924 -36.09 -0.62 -9.84
C GLY A 924 -35.20 -1.32 -10.87
N GLY A 925 -34.01 -1.80 -10.48
CA GLY A 925 -33.12 -2.59 -11.37
C GLY A 925 -33.39 -4.10 -11.33
N THR A 926 -33.11 -4.79 -12.42
CA THR A 926 -32.98 -6.26 -12.48
C THR A 926 -31.52 -6.68 -12.32
N ILE A 927 -31.21 -7.96 -12.14
CA ILE A 927 -29.82 -8.44 -12.21
C ILE A 927 -29.12 -8.03 -13.50
N ALA A 928 -29.86 -7.91 -14.62
CA ALA A 928 -29.31 -7.38 -15.87
C ALA A 928 -28.77 -5.93 -15.79
N SER A 929 -29.06 -5.19 -14.71
CA SER A 929 -28.45 -3.88 -14.44
C SER A 929 -27.03 -3.98 -13.87
N ILE A 930 -26.62 -5.16 -13.39
CA ILE A 930 -25.24 -5.49 -13.07
C ILE A 930 -24.62 -6.04 -14.36
N ALA A 931 -23.70 -5.29 -14.96
CA ALA A 931 -23.16 -5.64 -16.27
C ALA A 931 -22.29 -6.90 -16.22
N GLU A 932 -21.52 -7.08 -15.14
CA GLU A 932 -20.48 -8.10 -15.02
C GLU A 932 -20.52 -8.82 -13.66
N ASP A 933 -19.93 -10.00 -13.61
CA ASP A 933 -19.67 -10.76 -12.39
C ASP A 933 -18.38 -10.29 -11.69
N LEU A 934 -18.02 -10.91 -10.57
CA LEU A 934 -16.78 -10.53 -9.85
C LEU A 934 -15.47 -10.87 -10.60
N ALA A 935 -15.54 -11.62 -11.70
CA ALA A 935 -14.42 -11.96 -12.57
C ALA A 935 -14.42 -11.12 -13.88
N GLY A 936 -15.26 -10.09 -13.98
CA GLY A 936 -15.37 -9.22 -15.16
C GLY A 936 -16.09 -9.86 -16.35
N ARG A 937 -16.88 -10.90 -16.13
CA ARG A 937 -17.65 -11.61 -17.18
C ARG A 937 -19.06 -11.06 -17.26
N PRO A 938 -19.62 -10.82 -18.46
CA PRO A 938 -20.99 -10.33 -18.59
C PRO A 938 -22.01 -11.27 -17.95
N ARG A 939 -22.93 -10.72 -17.14
CA ARG A 939 -23.96 -11.49 -16.41
C ARG A 939 -24.95 -12.23 -17.31
N VAL A 940 -25.16 -11.78 -18.55
CA VAL A 940 -26.07 -12.43 -19.51
C VAL A 940 -25.26 -12.89 -20.71
N LEU A 941 -24.77 -14.13 -20.68
CA LEU A 941 -24.10 -14.73 -21.84
C LEU A 941 -25.16 -15.18 -22.84
N ALA A 942 -25.33 -14.42 -23.92
CA ALA A 942 -26.39 -14.54 -24.94
C ALA A 942 -26.54 -15.92 -25.64
N ALA A 943 -25.76 -16.95 -25.29
CA ALA A 943 -25.55 -18.11 -26.17
C ALA A 943 -25.59 -19.51 -25.50
N ARG A 944 -25.74 -19.67 -24.17
CA ARG A 944 -25.69 -21.01 -23.50
C ARG A 944 -26.95 -21.86 -23.69
N MET A 945 -28.12 -21.22 -23.80
CA MET A 945 -29.42 -21.89 -23.95
C MET A 945 -30.34 -21.07 -24.85
N PRO A 946 -31.45 -21.62 -25.39
CA PRO A 946 -32.50 -20.79 -25.98
C PRO A 946 -33.08 -19.85 -24.91
N GLY A 947 -32.64 -18.59 -24.95
CA GLY A 947 -32.82 -17.59 -23.88
C GLY A 947 -31.62 -17.64 -22.93
N PRO A 948 -30.73 -16.64 -22.91
CA PRO A 948 -29.57 -16.67 -22.01
C PRO A 948 -30.04 -16.62 -20.56
N ILE A 949 -29.58 -17.53 -19.71
CA ILE A 949 -29.88 -17.60 -18.27
C ILE A 949 -28.58 -17.31 -17.53
N ILE A 950 -28.64 -16.54 -16.44
CA ILE A 950 -27.47 -16.27 -15.60
C ILE A 950 -27.08 -17.51 -14.78
N ASP A 951 -25.81 -17.62 -14.41
CA ASP A 951 -25.39 -18.59 -13.41
C ASP A 951 -25.86 -18.18 -11.99
N LEU A 952 -25.98 -19.16 -11.10
CA LEU A 952 -26.19 -18.88 -9.69
C LEU A 952 -24.90 -18.34 -9.06
N GLY A 953 -25.04 -17.32 -8.21
CA GLY A 953 -23.97 -16.80 -7.36
C GLY A 953 -23.25 -15.58 -7.95
N ALA A 954 -22.07 -15.31 -7.41
CA ALA A 954 -21.27 -14.12 -7.71
C ALA A 954 -20.43 -14.24 -9.00
N TYR A 955 -20.41 -15.41 -9.64
CA TYR A 955 -19.56 -15.70 -10.80
C TYR A 955 -20.34 -16.40 -11.91
N GLU A 956 -20.05 -16.03 -13.16
CA GLU A 956 -20.43 -16.73 -14.37
C GLU A 956 -19.27 -17.67 -14.79
N ALA A 957 -19.59 -18.88 -15.23
CA ALA A 957 -18.62 -19.85 -15.69
C ALA A 957 -17.96 -19.41 -17.01
N ALA A 958 -16.65 -19.62 -17.13
CA ALA A 958 -15.94 -19.36 -18.36
C ALA A 958 -16.44 -20.27 -19.48
N ASN A 959 -16.55 -19.73 -20.69
CA ASN A 959 -16.65 -20.57 -21.87
C ASN A 959 -15.29 -21.24 -22.14
N GLN A 960 -15.27 -22.56 -22.27
CA GLN A 960 -14.11 -23.39 -22.57
C GLN A 960 -14.25 -23.93 -24.00
N PRO A 961 -13.21 -23.77 -24.84
CA PRO A 961 -13.32 -24.19 -26.22
C PRO A 961 -13.43 -25.73 -26.33
N PRO A 962 -14.09 -26.25 -27.39
CA PRO A 962 -14.24 -27.70 -27.59
C PRO A 962 -12.91 -28.45 -27.66
N VAL A 963 -12.89 -29.72 -27.29
CA VAL A 963 -11.67 -30.55 -27.28
C VAL A 963 -11.78 -31.72 -28.25
N PHE A 964 -10.77 -31.91 -29.10
CA PHE A 964 -10.64 -33.08 -29.96
C PHE A 964 -10.23 -34.32 -29.14
N THR A 965 -10.90 -35.45 -29.35
CA THR A 965 -10.66 -36.67 -28.56
C THR A 965 -9.57 -37.59 -29.13
N SER A 966 -8.98 -37.24 -30.26
CA SER A 966 -7.98 -38.07 -30.96
C SER A 966 -6.89 -37.22 -31.63
N SER A 967 -5.80 -37.90 -32.01
CA SER A 967 -4.69 -37.30 -32.77
C SER A 967 -4.70 -37.78 -34.23
N PRO A 968 -4.38 -36.89 -35.19
CA PRO A 968 -4.39 -37.22 -36.61
C PRO A 968 -3.23 -38.12 -37.03
N LEU A 969 -3.45 -38.91 -38.09
CA LEU A 969 -2.36 -39.61 -38.77
C LEU A 969 -1.53 -38.60 -39.56
N THR A 970 -0.20 -38.67 -39.45
CA THR A 970 0.72 -37.70 -40.09
C THR A 970 1.30 -38.18 -41.42
N SER A 971 1.00 -39.39 -41.87
CA SER A 971 1.44 -39.88 -43.18
C SER A 971 0.48 -40.88 -43.81
N THR A 972 0.55 -40.98 -45.14
CA THR A 972 -0.07 -42.04 -45.95
C THR A 972 0.82 -42.33 -47.16
N THR A 973 0.52 -43.38 -47.92
CA THR A 973 1.18 -43.65 -49.21
C THR A 973 0.28 -43.25 -50.37
N ALA A 974 0.87 -42.79 -51.48
CA ALA A 974 0.12 -42.56 -52.70
C ALA A 974 -0.69 -43.80 -53.07
N THR A 975 -1.96 -43.62 -53.46
CA THR A 975 -3.00 -44.64 -53.72
C THR A 975 -3.58 -45.37 -52.50
N ALA A 976 -3.08 -45.12 -51.28
CA ALA A 976 -3.69 -45.63 -50.05
C ALA A 976 -4.67 -44.61 -49.46
N THR A 977 -5.85 -45.08 -49.06
CA THR A 977 -6.86 -44.22 -48.41
C THR A 977 -6.35 -43.75 -47.06
N TYR A 978 -6.22 -42.43 -46.92
CA TYR A 978 -6.09 -41.76 -45.62
C TYR A 978 -7.46 -41.73 -44.96
N SER A 979 -7.52 -42.08 -43.68
CA SER A 979 -8.73 -42.04 -42.87
C SER A 979 -8.37 -41.65 -41.44
N TYR A 980 -8.83 -40.49 -41.01
CA TYR A 980 -8.73 -40.03 -39.63
C TYR A 980 -10.12 -39.77 -39.07
N THR A 981 -10.54 -40.56 -38.09
CA THR A 981 -11.83 -40.44 -37.40
C THR A 981 -11.62 -39.77 -36.05
N PHE A 982 -12.45 -38.79 -35.71
CA PHE A 982 -12.37 -38.04 -34.46
C PHE A 982 -13.77 -37.65 -33.96
N SER A 983 -13.86 -37.36 -32.67
CA SER A 983 -15.01 -36.71 -32.04
C SER A 983 -14.54 -35.45 -31.32
N VAL A 984 -15.50 -34.60 -30.98
CA VAL A 984 -15.26 -33.35 -30.25
C VAL A 984 -16.18 -33.34 -29.04
N ILE A 985 -15.65 -32.94 -27.90
CA ILE A 985 -16.41 -32.76 -26.66
C ILE A 985 -16.35 -31.29 -26.29
N ASP A 986 -17.49 -30.67 -26.02
CA ASP A 986 -17.56 -29.37 -25.37
C ASP A 986 -17.47 -29.57 -23.85
N PRO A 987 -16.44 -29.05 -23.15
CA PRO A 987 -16.35 -29.16 -21.70
C PRO A 987 -17.48 -28.46 -20.93
N ASN A 988 -18.13 -27.45 -21.53
CA ASN A 988 -19.25 -26.74 -20.92
C ASN A 988 -20.59 -27.45 -21.12
N GLN A 989 -20.74 -28.20 -22.21
CA GLN A 989 -21.94 -28.94 -22.57
C GLN A 989 -21.61 -30.36 -23.04
N PRO A 990 -21.15 -31.26 -22.14
CA PRO A 990 -20.70 -32.60 -22.52
C PRO A 990 -21.81 -33.45 -23.16
N GLU A 991 -23.08 -33.10 -22.95
CA GLU A 991 -24.24 -33.71 -23.60
C GLU A 991 -24.44 -33.29 -25.06
N VAL A 992 -23.89 -32.15 -25.48
CA VAL A 992 -23.95 -31.66 -26.86
C VAL A 992 -22.85 -32.33 -27.68
N THR A 993 -23.23 -33.38 -28.40
CA THR A 993 -22.28 -34.22 -29.14
C THR A 993 -22.08 -33.81 -30.60
N ASN A 994 -22.91 -32.94 -31.17
CA ASN A 994 -22.92 -32.64 -32.61
C ASN A 994 -22.52 -31.18 -32.93
N LEU A 995 -21.31 -30.78 -32.53
CA LEU A 995 -20.76 -29.45 -32.80
C LEU A 995 -20.37 -29.27 -34.28
N PRO A 996 -20.54 -28.07 -34.86
CA PRO A 996 -20.16 -27.81 -36.25
C PRO A 996 -18.63 -27.80 -36.43
N VAL A 997 -18.11 -28.70 -37.26
CA VAL A 997 -16.69 -28.78 -37.60
C VAL A 997 -16.45 -28.17 -38.99
N THR A 998 -15.51 -27.24 -39.09
CA THR A 998 -15.15 -26.57 -40.34
C THR A 998 -13.70 -26.91 -40.73
N VAL A 999 -13.47 -27.28 -41.99
CA VAL A 999 -12.13 -27.41 -42.54
C VAL A 999 -11.66 -26.05 -43.03
N LYS A 1000 -10.63 -25.48 -42.41
CA LYS A 1000 -10.03 -24.19 -42.82
C LYS A 1000 -8.97 -24.37 -43.89
N GLN A 1001 -8.27 -25.51 -43.86
CA GLN A 1001 -7.25 -25.85 -44.84
C GLN A 1001 -7.18 -27.38 -44.99
N ALA A 1002 -7.23 -27.88 -46.22
CA ALA A 1002 -6.96 -29.28 -46.55
C ALA A 1002 -6.66 -29.39 -48.06
N PRO A 1003 -5.92 -30.41 -48.51
CA PRO A 1003 -5.80 -30.70 -49.93
C PRO A 1003 -7.14 -31.19 -50.50
N GLU A 1004 -7.40 -30.94 -51.79
CA GLU A 1004 -8.68 -31.28 -52.44
C GLU A 1004 -9.08 -32.76 -52.32
N TRP A 1005 -8.08 -33.65 -52.23
CA TRP A 1005 -8.31 -35.09 -52.12
C TRP A 1005 -8.79 -35.52 -50.73
N LEU A 1006 -8.69 -34.67 -49.71
CA LEU A 1006 -9.08 -34.95 -48.32
C LEU A 1006 -10.39 -34.22 -47.97
N LYS A 1007 -11.44 -34.97 -47.63
CA LYS A 1007 -12.77 -34.42 -47.35
C LYS A 1007 -13.23 -34.78 -45.95
N LEU A 1008 -13.93 -33.84 -45.31
CA LEU A 1008 -14.64 -34.08 -44.06
C LEU A 1008 -15.99 -34.74 -44.36
N VAL A 1009 -16.26 -35.84 -43.69
CA VAL A 1009 -17.55 -36.54 -43.69
C VAL A 1009 -18.00 -36.82 -42.25
N THR A 1010 -19.30 -36.99 -42.04
CA THR A 1010 -19.90 -37.25 -40.74
C THR A 1010 -20.56 -38.64 -40.75
N PRO A 1011 -19.80 -39.71 -40.46
CA PRO A 1011 -20.31 -41.09 -40.54
C PRO A 1011 -21.42 -41.41 -39.52
N ALA A 1012 -21.44 -40.71 -38.39
CA ALA A 1012 -22.50 -40.77 -37.37
C ALA A 1012 -22.60 -39.42 -36.64
N ALA A 1013 -23.70 -39.14 -35.95
CA ALA A 1013 -23.84 -37.92 -35.16
C ALA A 1013 -22.69 -37.82 -34.13
N GLY A 1014 -22.01 -36.66 -34.09
CA GLY A 1014 -20.86 -36.42 -33.21
C GLY A 1014 -19.57 -37.19 -33.53
N VAL A 1015 -19.53 -37.89 -34.66
CA VAL A 1015 -18.33 -38.55 -35.17
C VAL A 1015 -17.99 -37.99 -36.54
N PHE A 1016 -16.78 -37.47 -36.68
CA PHE A 1016 -16.27 -36.84 -37.89
C PHE A 1016 -15.12 -37.66 -38.46
N GLN A 1017 -14.97 -37.63 -39.78
CA GLN A 1017 -13.91 -38.35 -40.45
C GLN A 1017 -13.33 -37.53 -41.59
N LEU A 1018 -12.02 -37.30 -41.56
CA LEU A 1018 -11.26 -36.82 -42.72
C LEU A 1018 -10.83 -38.04 -43.54
N ILE A 1019 -11.36 -38.16 -44.76
CA ILE A 1019 -11.12 -39.30 -45.65
C ILE A 1019 -10.75 -38.86 -47.06
N GLY A 1020 -9.80 -39.57 -47.67
CA GLY A 1020 -9.31 -39.24 -49.01
C GLY A 1020 -8.25 -40.20 -49.51
N THR A 1021 -8.06 -40.30 -50.83
CA THR A 1021 -7.03 -41.15 -51.43
C THR A 1021 -6.14 -40.30 -52.34
N PRO A 1022 -4.90 -39.97 -51.95
CA PRO A 1022 -4.02 -39.15 -52.77
C PRO A 1022 -3.47 -39.94 -53.96
N VAL A 1023 -3.30 -39.28 -55.10
CA VAL A 1023 -2.62 -39.84 -56.28
C VAL A 1023 -1.10 -39.64 -56.18
N ARG A 1024 -0.34 -40.27 -57.09
CA ARG A 1024 1.14 -40.25 -57.06
C ARG A 1024 1.73 -38.86 -57.25
N GLU A 1025 1.05 -38.01 -58.01
CA GLU A 1025 1.40 -36.62 -58.29
C GLU A 1025 1.23 -35.72 -57.04
N GLN A 1026 0.46 -36.16 -56.06
CA GLN A 1026 0.20 -35.44 -54.81
C GLN A 1026 1.16 -35.87 -53.68
N ALA A 1027 2.30 -36.49 -54.00
CA ALA A 1027 3.32 -36.81 -53.01
C ALA A 1027 4.00 -35.53 -52.47
N GLY A 1028 4.17 -35.47 -51.15
CA GLY A 1028 4.67 -34.29 -50.44
C GLY A 1028 3.90 -34.03 -49.15
N ASP A 1029 4.18 -32.89 -48.53
CA ASP A 1029 3.58 -32.48 -47.26
C ASP A 1029 2.35 -31.59 -47.50
N TRP A 1030 1.23 -31.97 -46.90
CA TRP A 1030 -0.03 -31.24 -47.01
C TRP A 1030 -0.49 -30.74 -45.64
N PRO A 1031 -0.51 -29.42 -45.39
CA PRO A 1031 -1.05 -28.87 -44.15
C PRO A 1031 -2.57 -29.04 -44.11
N VAL A 1032 -3.08 -29.40 -42.94
CA VAL A 1032 -4.50 -29.56 -42.64
C VAL A 1032 -4.82 -28.79 -41.38
N VAL A 1033 -5.88 -27.98 -41.44
CA VAL A 1033 -6.42 -27.21 -40.32
C VAL A 1033 -7.92 -27.46 -40.23
N ILE A 1034 -8.35 -28.06 -39.13
CA ILE A 1034 -9.75 -28.21 -38.77
C ILE A 1034 -10.05 -27.35 -37.54
N GLU A 1035 -11.17 -26.64 -37.57
CA GLU A 1035 -11.65 -25.76 -36.51
C GLU A 1035 -13.02 -26.22 -36.06
N VAL A 1036 -13.24 -26.21 -34.75
CA VAL A 1036 -14.56 -26.42 -34.15
C VAL A 1036 -14.87 -25.20 -33.31
N THR A 1037 -16.08 -24.69 -33.48
CA THR A 1037 -16.62 -23.57 -32.70
C THR A 1037 -17.82 -24.08 -31.93
N ASP A 1038 -17.84 -23.88 -30.63
CA ASP A 1038 -19.04 -24.16 -29.83
C ASP A 1038 -20.15 -23.12 -30.13
N PRO A 1039 -21.40 -23.36 -29.67
CA PRO A 1039 -22.48 -22.37 -29.78
C PRO A 1039 -22.18 -21.04 -29.09
N LEU A 1040 -21.20 -21.01 -28.18
CA LEU A 1040 -20.76 -19.85 -27.38
C LEU A 1040 -19.65 -19.03 -28.05
N GLY A 1041 -19.18 -19.45 -29.23
CA GLY A 1041 -18.16 -18.79 -30.02
C GLY A 1041 -16.70 -19.10 -29.65
N ALA A 1042 -16.41 -19.96 -28.66
CA ALA A 1042 -15.04 -20.38 -28.42
C ALA A 1042 -14.62 -21.47 -29.42
N THR A 1043 -13.35 -21.40 -29.81
CA THR A 1043 -12.83 -22.18 -30.93
C THR A 1043 -11.60 -22.98 -30.54
N THR A 1044 -11.55 -24.24 -30.99
CA THR A 1044 -10.32 -25.04 -30.99
C THR A 1044 -9.94 -25.40 -32.41
N ARG A 1045 -8.63 -25.32 -32.69
CA ARG A 1045 -8.04 -25.77 -33.95
C ARG A 1045 -7.17 -27.00 -33.71
N GLN A 1046 -7.22 -27.94 -34.65
CA GLN A 1046 -6.25 -29.02 -34.76
C GLN A 1046 -5.51 -28.85 -36.10
N GLU A 1047 -4.22 -28.57 -35.98
CA GLU A 1047 -3.31 -28.32 -37.10
C GLU A 1047 -2.30 -29.45 -37.23
N PHE A 1048 -2.15 -30.01 -38.42
CA PHE A 1048 -1.21 -31.10 -38.68
C PHE A 1048 -0.81 -31.16 -40.15
N VAL A 1049 0.25 -31.92 -40.43
CA VAL A 1049 0.72 -32.18 -41.80
C VAL A 1049 0.51 -33.65 -42.12
N VAL A 1050 -0.06 -33.93 -43.30
CA VAL A 1050 -0.13 -35.28 -43.86
C VAL A 1050 0.94 -35.43 -44.94
N THR A 1051 1.97 -36.21 -44.67
CA THR A 1051 3.02 -36.54 -45.63
C THR A 1051 2.56 -37.70 -46.52
N VAL A 1052 2.39 -37.45 -47.81
CA VAL A 1052 2.08 -38.47 -48.83
C VAL A 1052 3.37 -39.05 -49.38
N LEU A 1053 3.69 -40.28 -48.98
CA LEU A 1053 4.88 -41.01 -49.42
C LEU A 1053 4.67 -41.60 -50.81
N LYS A 1054 5.65 -41.45 -51.70
CA LYS A 1054 5.66 -42.18 -52.98
C LYS A 1054 5.81 -43.67 -52.70
N ARG A 1055 4.91 -44.48 -53.23
CA ARG A 1055 5.08 -45.93 -53.26
C ARG A 1055 6.37 -46.24 -54.04
N ILE A 1056 7.30 -46.97 -53.43
CA ILE A 1056 8.44 -47.55 -54.13
C ILE A 1056 7.91 -48.74 -54.92
N ASP A 1057 7.60 -48.54 -56.19
CA ASP A 1057 7.37 -49.65 -57.10
C ASP A 1057 8.73 -50.31 -57.38
N LEU A 1058 9.00 -51.43 -56.71
CA LEU A 1058 10.06 -52.36 -57.10
C LEU A 1058 9.68 -52.94 -58.48
N TYR A 1059 10.04 -52.24 -59.55
CA TYR A 1059 10.02 -52.80 -60.89
C TYR A 1059 11.02 -53.96 -60.94
N TYR A 1060 10.51 -55.18 -60.96
CA TYR A 1060 11.28 -56.36 -61.37
C TYR A 1060 11.78 -56.14 -62.80
N LEU A 1061 13.08 -55.91 -62.97
CA LEU A 1061 13.76 -56.03 -64.26
C LEU A 1061 13.71 -57.51 -64.72
N PRO A 1062 13.32 -57.81 -65.98
CA PRO A 1062 13.35 -59.18 -66.47
C PRO A 1062 14.81 -59.61 -66.66
N LEU A 1063 15.16 -60.76 -66.07
CA LEU A 1063 16.44 -61.42 -66.23
C LEU A 1063 16.58 -61.87 -67.70
N VAL A 1064 17.35 -61.14 -68.49
CA VAL A 1064 17.80 -61.61 -69.81
C VAL A 1064 18.85 -62.70 -69.60
N ARG A 1065 18.57 -63.91 -70.11
CA ARG A 1065 19.59 -64.94 -70.33
C ARG A 1065 20.33 -64.64 -71.63
N ARG A 1066 21.67 -64.58 -71.50
CA ARG A 1066 22.73 -64.43 -72.51
C ARG A 1066 22.99 -63.03 -73.04
#